data_AF-A0A1Q3DWY3-F1
#
_entry.id   AF-A0A1Q3DWY3-F1
#
_cell.length_a   1.000
_cell.length_b   1.000
_cell.length_c   1.000
_cell.angle_alpha   90.00
_cell.angle_beta   90.00
_cell.angle_gamma   90.00
#
_symmetry.space_group_name_H-M   'P 1'
#
loop_
_entity.id
_entity.type
_entity.pdbx_description
1 polymer ?
#
loop_
_entity_poly.entity_id
_entity_poly.type
_entity_poly.pdbx_seq_one_letter_code
_entity_poly.pdbx_strand_id
1 'polypeptide(L)'
;MDGLALSEKAIGHHDDSPRVNLRPITALATGRYEKCTYATPRSVVLVPGFQNPIPHYLPPQWTAHIHPEGQLYFHRNSALRVTTDAHIYTPEILDNVLFWVKLIEAILEEKNIPILPTIELFILIEETGCAYYFIDHASRSQFWLDSIQSEDLGIPDVVSPSHLSLYLEYLYWTHIEHFPMHLGGLPVKVVEDLLCVLSHGLTDQMTSQTSTFFYTQKECAQFIKILKLARENTADGHQVCVIARLWRQVCDNRFVTHYGQETSRLGRDQAILYDPPQSSSRISAVARFITFTMSDAYLAKLNDLFVDRLVYFSQWQPFIRRCLQGWRRSFWSAFAIIMLHGFLFFVPCEPLLAIASASLACTSLFTSVVLVHRYDRLETDDACAHDVHEHLTALYSTKYGFQFVALSYAIPSSLQLWALIFLALNAMVVLSGMVGTCCAVGSGLFVAVVLIWFLQTTSESSLNFIPQALRREKLEHDMYCSFWKFGQYFVNVIGYRSDHYLPLPLIYKKISFAYSGPSRNWFNQFATCLKDNDVEGTLGLFNNESYWRDILAFTWDFRTFIGTNNIKQFLKDRLSISQPKAFKLRDELLGVQQPYPDLIWISFMFDFEVGDTGIASGIGRLVPQIDGSWKANCIFTNLEDLKGFPEKVGSLRNLEPNHGLWEALRRRETAFEDKEPTALIIGGGQGGMEIAARLKMLDVSALVVEKNARIGDSWRNRYKALCLHDPVWYDHMPYLPFPPNWPAYSPAAKLAGWLEYYAEAMELNVWTSCEVTKADRDEANDTECPFISWHGQILHSSQHNLASDHLGKRVVVIGACTSGHDIASDYYLNGIDVTMYQRSSTYIMSTKAGWEVLFSNLYSEGALPTDLADRVNASFPLGFMMNGFAQRATEAIAEKDKEILDGLRKRGFKLNTGINGTGFGMLAWSKASGYYLDVGASQMIIDGKIKLKNDSLLQSFTETGLKFKDDSEIPADVVIFATGFGDARNLIRKICGDDVATKCSPVWGLTDEGEIRGSWKDMGIPGLWYAMGNLAMDRFHSKHLALQIKAMEEKKFGPRYSRVG
;
A
#
# COMPACT_ATOMS: atom_id res chain seq x y z
N MET A 1 -53.66 -17.51 34.55
CA MET A 1 -54.17 -18.28 35.70
C MET A 1 -52.97 -18.96 36.33
N ASP A 2 -52.98 -19.14 37.65
CA ASP A 2 -52.10 -20.01 38.45
C ASP A 2 -50.57 -19.77 38.31
N GLY A 3 -49.80 -19.36 39.32
CA GLY A 3 -50.13 -19.05 40.71
C GLY A 3 -49.72 -20.16 41.69
N LEU A 4 -48.70 -19.89 42.51
CA LEU A 4 -48.49 -20.47 43.85
C LEU A 4 -47.48 -19.59 44.61
N ALA A 5 -47.67 -19.41 45.92
CA ALA A 5 -47.05 -18.33 46.70
C ALA A 5 -46.59 -18.78 48.10
N LEU A 6 -45.69 -17.98 48.71
CA LEU A 6 -45.26 -18.02 50.13
C LEU A 6 -44.44 -19.29 50.50
N SER A 7 -43.78 -19.43 51.65
CA SER A 7 -43.80 -18.74 52.95
C SER A 7 -42.45 -18.96 53.70
N GLU A 8 -41.93 -18.13 54.62
CA GLU A 8 -42.27 -16.78 55.14
C GLU A 8 -41.17 -16.28 56.13
N LYS A 9 -41.14 -14.95 56.40
CA LYS A 9 -40.73 -14.28 57.68
C LYS A 9 -39.22 -14.31 58.09
N ALA A 10 -38.71 -13.36 58.90
CA ALA A 10 -39.39 -12.30 59.67
C ALA A 10 -38.54 -11.02 59.89
N ILE A 11 -39.22 -9.87 59.99
CA ILE A 11 -38.98 -8.69 60.87
C ILE A 11 -37.56 -8.06 60.87
N GLY A 12 -37.35 -6.75 60.61
CA GLY A 12 -38.28 -5.71 60.14
C GLY A 12 -38.09 -4.36 60.86
N HIS A 13 -38.14 -3.26 60.10
CA HIS A 13 -38.52 -1.93 60.55
C HIS A 13 -39.14 -1.17 59.37
N HIS A 14 -40.31 -0.56 59.58
CA HIS A 14 -40.86 0.42 58.65
C HIS A 14 -40.21 1.78 58.92
N ASP A 15 -39.72 2.41 57.86
CA ASP A 15 -39.69 3.87 57.74
C ASP A 15 -40.58 4.20 56.53
N ASP A 16 -41.75 4.79 56.79
CA ASP A 16 -42.77 5.09 55.78
C ASP A 16 -42.57 6.50 55.20
N SER A 17 -41.31 6.80 54.84
CA SER A 17 -41.00 7.84 53.86
C SER A 17 -41.38 7.33 52.45
N PRO A 18 -41.89 8.18 51.54
CA PRO A 18 -42.19 7.77 50.18
C PRO A 18 -40.86 7.40 49.48
N ARG A 19 -40.61 6.10 49.29
CA ARG A 19 -39.30 5.60 48.85
C ARG A 19 -38.87 6.19 47.52
N VAL A 20 -37.98 7.18 47.63
CA VAL A 20 -37.27 7.81 46.52
C VAL A 20 -36.37 6.76 45.88
N ASN A 21 -36.81 6.19 44.75
CA ASN A 21 -36.09 5.15 44.02
C ASN A 21 -34.93 5.75 43.21
N LEU A 22 -33.88 6.19 43.93
CA LEU A 22 -32.67 6.79 43.38
C LEU A 22 -31.55 5.73 43.33
N ARG A 23 -31.16 5.29 42.14
CA ARG A 23 -30.29 4.13 41.91
C ARG A 23 -28.87 4.54 41.51
N PRO A 24 -27.81 4.18 42.25
CA PRO A 24 -26.45 4.46 41.82
C PRO A 24 -26.06 3.57 40.63
N ILE A 25 -25.37 4.12 39.63
CA ILE A 25 -24.87 3.39 38.44
C ILE A 25 -23.45 3.83 38.05
N THR A 26 -22.80 3.08 37.15
CA THR A 26 -21.54 3.47 36.50
C THR A 26 -21.78 4.15 35.15
N ALA A 27 -20.79 4.89 34.63
CA ALA A 27 -20.85 5.45 33.28
C ALA A 27 -21.05 4.39 32.17
N LEU A 28 -20.56 3.15 32.39
CA LEU A 28 -20.83 1.99 31.53
C LEU A 28 -22.31 1.56 31.57
N ALA A 29 -22.90 1.47 32.77
CA ALA A 29 -24.29 1.04 32.98
C ALA A 29 -25.37 2.04 32.48
N THR A 30 -24.99 3.01 31.65
CA THR A 30 -25.91 3.90 30.91
C THR A 30 -26.59 3.22 29.72
N GLY A 31 -26.13 2.03 29.32
CA GLY A 31 -26.73 1.22 28.25
C GLY A 31 -26.67 1.86 26.86
N ARG A 32 -25.79 2.85 26.67
CA ARG A 32 -25.75 3.75 25.50
C ARG A 32 -25.89 3.04 24.15
N TYR A 33 -25.06 2.02 23.91
CA TYR A 33 -24.99 1.28 22.65
C TYR A 33 -26.02 0.13 22.56
N GLU A 34 -26.82 -0.08 23.61
CA GLU A 34 -27.81 -1.18 23.72
C GLU A 34 -29.25 -0.69 23.44
N LYS A 35 -29.45 0.62 23.22
CA LYS A 35 -30.76 1.28 23.05
C LYS A 35 -31.41 1.00 21.68
N CYS A 36 -32.06 -0.15 21.56
CA CYS A 36 -32.80 -0.59 20.36
C CYS A 36 -34.20 0.06 20.20
N THR A 37 -34.26 1.36 19.88
CA THR A 37 -35.53 2.07 19.57
C THR A 37 -35.78 2.21 18.08
N TYR A 38 -36.96 1.79 17.59
CA TYR A 38 -37.35 1.91 16.17
C TYR A 38 -37.88 3.31 15.82
N ALA A 39 -37.30 3.94 14.80
CA ALA A 39 -37.84 5.16 14.21
C ALA A 39 -39.03 4.86 13.28
N THR A 40 -40.13 5.59 13.43
CA THR A 40 -41.31 5.50 12.54
C THR A 40 -41.27 6.59 11.46
N PRO A 41 -41.14 6.23 10.16
CA PRO A 41 -41.14 7.23 9.09
C PRO A 41 -42.48 7.97 9.00
N ARG A 42 -42.43 9.30 8.89
CA ARG A 42 -43.61 10.15 8.68
C ARG A 42 -43.33 11.22 7.63
N SER A 43 -44.26 11.40 6.68
CA SER A 43 -44.23 12.55 5.77
C SER A 43 -44.62 13.81 6.54
N VAL A 44 -43.85 14.90 6.34
CA VAL A 44 -44.10 16.20 6.99
C VAL A 44 -44.34 17.25 5.92
N VAL A 45 -45.26 18.18 6.15
CA VAL A 45 -45.50 19.30 5.22
C VAL A 45 -44.37 20.31 5.36
N LEU A 46 -43.55 20.45 4.32
CA LEU A 46 -42.50 21.47 4.25
C LEU A 46 -43.13 22.84 4.01
N VAL A 47 -43.03 23.73 5.00
CA VAL A 47 -43.43 25.14 4.86
C VAL A 47 -42.29 25.97 4.26
N PRO A 48 -42.58 27.03 3.48
CA PRO A 48 -41.56 27.97 3.02
C PRO A 48 -40.81 28.58 4.21
N GLY A 49 -39.47 28.56 4.16
CA GLY A 49 -38.65 29.07 5.26
C GLY A 49 -38.53 28.13 6.47
N PHE A 50 -38.71 26.82 6.29
CA PHE A 50 -38.48 25.81 7.34
C PHE A 50 -37.08 25.96 7.98
N GLN A 51 -37.05 26.26 9.28
CA GLN A 51 -35.85 26.32 10.11
C GLN A 51 -35.84 25.15 11.11
N ASN A 52 -34.66 24.79 11.62
CA ASN A 52 -34.52 23.73 12.63
C ASN A 52 -35.33 24.08 13.89
N PRO A 53 -36.32 23.26 14.28
CA PRO A 53 -37.20 23.59 15.40
C PRO A 53 -36.52 23.24 16.73
N ILE A 54 -35.71 24.18 17.26
CA ILE A 54 -35.40 24.20 18.70
C ILE A 54 -36.70 24.58 19.43
N PRO A 55 -37.30 23.72 20.25
CA PRO A 55 -38.59 24.01 20.86
C PRO A 55 -38.47 25.12 21.92
N HIS A 56 -39.35 26.12 21.84
CA HIS A 56 -39.32 27.33 22.68
C HIS A 56 -39.60 27.12 24.19
N TYR A 57 -39.71 25.88 24.66
CA TYR A 57 -40.00 25.52 26.06
C TYR A 57 -38.81 24.88 26.80
N LEU A 58 -37.63 24.75 26.20
CA LEU A 58 -36.42 24.44 26.99
C LEU A 58 -36.24 25.51 28.08
N PRO A 59 -36.06 25.15 29.37
CA PRO A 59 -35.88 26.15 30.41
C PRO A 59 -34.54 26.89 30.24
N PRO A 60 -34.43 28.14 30.74
CA PRO A 60 -33.15 28.83 30.81
C PRO A 60 -32.07 27.96 31.46
N GLN A 61 -30.81 28.11 31.03
CA GLN A 61 -29.63 27.31 31.41
C GLN A 61 -29.53 25.91 30.78
N TRP A 62 -30.59 25.37 30.15
CA TRP A 62 -30.49 24.10 29.41
C TRP A 62 -29.99 24.30 27.98
N THR A 63 -29.10 23.41 27.55
CA THR A 63 -28.50 23.38 26.21
C THR A 63 -28.59 21.96 25.66
N ALA A 64 -28.88 21.84 24.35
CA ALA A 64 -28.95 20.56 23.65
C ALA A 64 -27.65 20.34 22.86
N HIS A 65 -27.08 19.14 22.96
CA HIS A 65 -25.78 18.77 22.38
C HIS A 65 -25.92 17.49 21.57
N ILE A 66 -25.27 17.43 20.41
CA ILE A 66 -25.24 16.25 19.55
C ILE A 66 -23.85 15.62 19.68
N HIS A 67 -23.79 14.38 20.13
CA HIS A 67 -22.55 13.61 20.19
C HIS A 67 -21.96 13.40 18.79
N PRO A 68 -20.63 13.22 18.62
CA PRO A 68 -20.00 12.88 17.33
C PRO A 68 -20.59 11.65 16.59
N GLU A 69 -21.30 10.77 17.30
CA GLU A 69 -21.97 9.58 16.75
C GLU A 69 -23.49 9.80 16.52
N GLY A 70 -23.98 11.03 16.66
CA GLY A 70 -25.35 11.45 16.32
C GLY A 70 -26.37 11.42 17.47
N GLN A 71 -26.07 10.80 18.62
CA GLN A 71 -27.01 10.79 19.75
C GLN A 71 -27.16 12.20 20.36
N LEU A 72 -28.41 12.65 20.51
CA LEU A 72 -28.76 13.89 21.21
C LEU A 72 -28.73 13.68 22.74
N TYR A 73 -28.17 14.65 23.47
CA TYR A 73 -28.22 14.72 24.92
C TYR A 73 -28.33 16.20 25.38
N PHE A 74 -28.52 16.42 26.68
CA PHE A 74 -28.81 17.74 27.22
C PHE A 74 -27.95 18.05 28.45
N HIS A 75 -27.56 19.31 28.60
CA HIS A 75 -26.75 19.82 29.69
C HIS A 75 -27.35 21.09 30.30
N ARG A 76 -27.44 21.15 31.64
CA ARG A 76 -27.84 22.30 32.44
C ARG A 76 -26.61 22.98 33.03
N ASN A 77 -26.28 24.17 32.53
CA ASN A 77 -25.19 24.99 33.07
C ASN A 77 -25.72 25.84 34.25
N SER A 78 -25.67 25.28 35.46
CA SER A 78 -26.07 25.96 36.70
C SER A 78 -25.05 25.72 37.83
N ALA A 79 -25.36 26.13 39.07
CA ALA A 79 -24.49 25.91 40.23
C ALA A 79 -24.15 24.42 40.43
N LEU A 80 -25.16 23.54 40.27
CA LEU A 80 -24.95 22.14 39.97
C LEU A 80 -25.02 21.95 38.44
N ARG A 81 -23.97 21.39 37.85
CA ARG A 81 -23.99 20.96 36.45
C ARG A 81 -24.72 19.63 36.34
N VAL A 82 -25.64 19.53 35.38
CA VAL A 82 -26.42 18.29 35.16
C VAL A 82 -26.39 17.91 33.69
N THR A 83 -26.06 16.65 33.40
CA THR A 83 -26.09 16.06 32.07
C THR A 83 -27.04 14.87 32.03
N THR A 84 -27.81 14.73 30.95
CA THR A 84 -28.72 13.60 30.74
C THR A 84 -28.88 13.28 29.25
N ASP A 85 -29.05 12.00 28.91
CA ASP A 85 -29.44 11.57 27.56
C ASP A 85 -30.95 11.32 27.41
N ALA A 86 -31.74 11.68 28.43
CA ALA A 86 -33.19 11.70 28.37
C ALA A 86 -33.69 12.78 27.39
N HIS A 87 -34.70 12.45 26.58
CA HIS A 87 -35.24 13.34 25.55
C HIS A 87 -36.17 14.42 26.13
N ILE A 88 -35.61 15.45 26.79
CA ILE A 88 -36.36 16.52 27.47
C ILE A 88 -37.14 17.47 26.53
N TYR A 89 -37.12 17.23 25.21
CA TYR A 89 -38.14 17.77 24.30
C TYR A 89 -39.51 17.09 24.47
N THR A 90 -39.64 16.05 25.28
CA THR A 90 -40.93 15.56 25.78
C THR A 90 -41.21 16.25 27.12
N PRO A 91 -42.28 17.06 27.27
CA PRO A 91 -42.53 17.83 28.51
C PRO A 91 -42.61 16.95 29.77
N GLU A 92 -43.23 15.78 29.69
CA GLU A 92 -43.30 14.81 30.79
C GLU A 92 -41.91 14.33 31.25
N ILE A 93 -40.97 14.18 30.31
CA ILE A 93 -39.57 13.80 30.61
C ILE A 93 -38.82 15.00 31.22
N LEU A 94 -39.08 16.22 30.75
CA LEU A 94 -38.52 17.45 31.32
C LEU A 94 -38.98 17.66 32.77
N ASP A 95 -40.27 17.52 33.06
CA ASP A 95 -40.81 17.66 34.42
C ASP A 95 -40.24 16.60 35.37
N ASN A 96 -40.11 15.35 34.91
CA ASN A 96 -39.44 14.29 35.66
C ASN A 96 -37.96 14.61 35.92
N VAL A 97 -37.21 15.08 34.91
CA VAL A 97 -35.81 15.52 35.07
C VAL A 97 -35.70 16.66 36.09
N LEU A 98 -36.57 17.67 36.01
CA LEU A 98 -36.57 18.81 36.93
C LEU A 98 -37.01 18.43 38.36
N PHE A 99 -37.84 17.41 38.53
CA PHE A 99 -38.16 16.82 39.84
C PHE A 99 -36.94 16.13 40.45
N TRP A 100 -36.31 15.21 39.72
CA TRP A 100 -35.17 14.44 40.23
C TRP A 100 -33.94 15.31 40.52
N VAL A 101 -33.67 16.32 39.70
CA VAL A 101 -32.58 17.29 39.96
C VAL A 101 -32.82 18.06 41.26
N LYS A 102 -34.03 18.59 41.50
CA LYS A 102 -34.36 19.30 42.76
C LYS A 102 -34.26 18.39 43.99
N LEU A 103 -34.63 17.13 43.84
CA LEU A 103 -34.56 16.16 44.92
C LEU A 103 -33.11 15.81 45.27
N ILE A 104 -32.23 15.70 44.27
CA ILE A 104 -30.79 15.50 44.48
C ILE A 104 -30.14 16.79 45.03
N GLU A 105 -30.54 17.98 44.57
CA GLU A 105 -30.13 19.27 45.16
C GLU A 105 -30.46 19.33 46.66
N ALA A 106 -31.67 18.93 47.06
CA ALA A 106 -32.06 18.87 48.48
C ALA A 106 -31.27 17.81 49.30
N ILE A 107 -30.98 16.64 48.72
CA ILE A 107 -30.18 15.58 49.38
C ILE A 107 -28.71 16.04 49.55
N LEU A 108 -28.16 16.82 48.62
CA LEU A 108 -26.83 17.43 48.74
C LEU A 108 -26.77 18.46 49.87
N GLU A 109 -27.82 19.29 50.03
CA GLU A 109 -27.97 20.22 51.15
C GLU A 109 -28.09 19.48 52.49
N GLU A 110 -28.94 18.44 52.58
CA GLU A 110 -29.12 17.62 53.80
C GLU A 110 -27.83 16.91 54.23
N LYS A 111 -27.12 16.29 53.28
CA LYS A 111 -25.83 15.62 53.53
C LYS A 111 -24.66 16.60 53.68
N ASN A 112 -24.88 17.92 53.51
CA ASN A 112 -23.87 18.97 53.55
C ASN A 112 -22.66 18.71 52.61
N ILE A 113 -22.96 18.23 51.39
CA ILE A 113 -21.94 17.90 50.38
C ILE A 113 -21.65 19.17 49.55
N PRO A 114 -20.39 19.66 49.49
CA PRO A 114 -20.06 20.90 48.82
C PRO A 114 -20.13 20.75 47.28
N ILE A 115 -21.04 21.50 46.64
CA ILE A 115 -21.14 21.57 45.19
C ILE A 115 -20.00 22.44 44.63
N LEU A 116 -18.89 21.80 44.28
CA LEU A 116 -17.74 22.43 43.63
C LEU A 116 -18.02 22.68 42.13
N PRO A 117 -17.50 23.77 41.52
CA PRO A 117 -17.65 24.03 40.08
C PRO A 117 -17.01 22.99 39.13
N THR A 118 -16.32 21.98 39.68
CA THR A 118 -15.73 20.85 38.95
C THR A 118 -16.58 19.58 39.03
N ILE A 119 -17.68 19.60 39.79
CA ILE A 119 -18.60 18.47 39.94
C ILE A 119 -19.72 18.56 38.89
N GLU A 120 -19.98 17.44 38.22
CA GLU A 120 -21.11 17.24 37.31
C GLU A 120 -21.94 16.03 37.75
N LEU A 121 -23.26 16.17 37.72
CA LEU A 121 -24.23 15.11 37.98
C LEU A 121 -24.73 14.54 36.64
N PHE A 122 -24.63 13.23 36.45
CA PHE A 122 -25.38 12.53 35.41
C PHE A 122 -26.65 11.91 35.98
N ILE A 123 -27.77 12.04 35.25
CA ILE A 123 -29.03 11.34 35.55
C ILE A 123 -29.62 10.64 34.33
N LEU A 124 -30.22 9.48 34.58
CA LEU A 124 -30.99 8.66 33.64
C LEU A 124 -32.37 8.39 34.27
N ILE A 125 -33.44 8.65 33.52
CA ILE A 125 -34.81 8.41 33.98
C ILE A 125 -35.19 6.95 33.72
N GLU A 126 -35.71 6.26 34.72
CA GLU A 126 -36.15 4.86 34.66
C GLU A 126 -37.67 4.78 34.89
N GLU A 127 -38.34 3.71 34.44
CA GLU A 127 -39.81 3.57 34.54
C GLU A 127 -40.37 3.68 35.98
N THR A 128 -39.53 3.41 36.98
CA THR A 128 -39.91 3.39 38.40
C THR A 128 -38.99 4.25 39.29
N GLY A 129 -38.09 5.06 38.72
CA GLY A 129 -37.05 5.74 39.49
C GLY A 129 -36.12 6.63 38.65
N CYS A 130 -34.96 6.94 39.21
CA CYS A 130 -33.88 7.64 38.50
C CYS A 130 -32.54 7.00 38.85
N ALA A 131 -31.74 6.69 37.84
CA ALA A 131 -30.36 6.25 38.01
C ALA A 131 -29.39 7.44 37.92
N TYR A 132 -28.35 7.46 38.75
CA TYR A 132 -27.44 8.62 38.87
C TYR A 132 -25.96 8.24 39.09
N TYR A 133 -25.08 9.20 38.79
CA TYR A 133 -23.72 9.28 39.33
C TYR A 133 -23.16 10.69 39.30
N PHE A 134 -22.13 10.95 40.09
CA PHE A 134 -21.37 12.19 40.06
C PHE A 134 -19.98 11.98 39.45
N ILE A 135 -19.47 13.03 38.83
CA ILE A 135 -18.14 13.15 38.23
C ILE A 135 -17.46 14.35 38.86
N ASP A 136 -16.21 14.22 39.29
CA ASP A 136 -15.35 15.38 39.55
C ASP A 136 -14.25 15.48 38.48
N HIS A 137 -14.24 16.60 37.75
CA HIS A 137 -13.23 16.92 36.74
C HIS A 137 -11.87 17.31 37.35
N ALA A 138 -11.79 17.65 38.64
CA ALA A 138 -10.51 17.95 39.31
C ALA A 138 -9.74 16.67 39.65
N SER A 139 -10.40 15.69 40.30
CA SER A 139 -9.81 14.37 40.59
C SER A 139 -9.77 13.43 39.39
N ARG A 140 -10.61 13.66 38.36
CA ARG A 140 -10.92 12.72 37.27
C ARG A 140 -11.52 11.40 37.78
N SER A 141 -12.49 11.46 38.69
CA SER A 141 -13.11 10.25 39.27
C SER A 141 -14.63 10.30 39.30
N GLN A 142 -15.27 9.14 39.14
CA GLN A 142 -16.70 8.96 39.43
C GLN A 142 -16.95 8.73 40.94
N PHE A 143 -18.06 9.22 41.49
CA PHE A 143 -18.51 8.98 42.86
C PHE A 143 -20.06 9.01 43.02
N TRP A 144 -20.55 8.74 44.23
CA TRP A 144 -21.98 8.59 44.58
C TRP A 144 -22.29 9.22 45.96
N LEU A 145 -23.58 9.34 46.33
CA LEU A 145 -24.04 10.00 47.58
C LEU A 145 -23.95 9.12 48.84
N ASP A 146 -23.74 7.81 48.67
CA ASP A 146 -23.86 6.79 49.70
C ASP A 146 -22.72 5.77 49.61
N SER A 147 -22.44 5.07 50.71
CA SER A 147 -21.45 3.99 50.73
C SER A 147 -22.04 2.71 50.13
N ILE A 148 -21.49 2.27 49.00
CA ILE A 148 -21.97 1.16 48.17
C ILE A 148 -20.79 0.18 47.94
N GLN A 149 -21.02 -1.12 47.77
CA GLN A 149 -19.94 -2.05 47.42
C GLN A 149 -19.59 -1.97 45.93
N SER A 150 -18.36 -2.31 45.57
CA SER A 150 -17.92 -2.33 44.16
C SER A 150 -18.71 -3.36 43.32
N GLU A 151 -19.03 -4.51 43.92
CA GLU A 151 -19.80 -5.59 43.28
C GLU A 151 -21.23 -5.12 42.89
N ASP A 152 -21.92 -4.38 43.76
CA ASP A 152 -23.26 -3.82 43.52
C ASP A 152 -23.30 -2.87 42.29
N LEU A 153 -22.15 -2.28 41.95
CA LEU A 153 -21.97 -1.34 40.84
C LEU A 153 -21.42 -2.01 39.56
N GLY A 154 -21.16 -3.33 39.60
CA GLY A 154 -20.52 -4.06 38.50
C GLY A 154 -19.04 -3.71 38.29
N ILE A 155 -18.36 -3.18 39.31
CA ILE A 155 -16.93 -2.88 39.26
C ILE A 155 -16.14 -4.19 39.53
N PRO A 156 -15.17 -4.58 38.69
CA PRO A 156 -14.37 -5.80 38.90
C PRO A 156 -13.56 -5.82 40.20
N ASP A 157 -13.13 -7.01 40.61
CA ASP A 157 -12.31 -7.22 41.81
C ASP A 157 -11.07 -6.32 41.86
N VAL A 158 -10.88 -5.64 43.00
CA VAL A 158 -9.77 -4.71 43.27
C VAL A 158 -8.89 -5.20 44.40
N VAL A 159 -7.57 -5.11 44.22
CA VAL A 159 -6.60 -5.56 45.24
C VAL A 159 -6.23 -4.47 46.26
N SER A 160 -6.57 -3.21 45.99
CA SER A 160 -6.24 -2.06 46.83
C SER A 160 -7.10 -0.82 46.51
N PRO A 161 -7.20 0.17 47.41
CA PRO A 161 -7.86 1.45 47.09
C PRO A 161 -7.21 2.20 45.92
N SER A 162 -5.89 2.07 45.76
CA SER A 162 -5.13 2.67 44.64
C SER A 162 -5.34 1.92 43.32
N HIS A 163 -5.72 0.65 43.34
CA HIS A 163 -6.17 -0.08 42.16
C HIS A 163 -7.59 0.36 41.76
N LEU A 164 -8.50 0.52 42.75
CA LEU A 164 -9.84 1.06 42.51
C LEU A 164 -9.82 2.45 41.87
N SER A 165 -8.90 3.35 42.27
CA SER A 165 -8.81 4.68 41.65
C SER A 165 -8.50 4.66 40.14
N LEU A 166 -7.82 3.61 39.63
CA LEU A 166 -7.60 3.45 38.19
C LEU A 166 -8.91 3.15 37.44
N TYR A 167 -9.79 2.35 38.05
CA TYR A 167 -11.12 2.06 37.50
C TYR A 167 -12.04 3.29 37.57
N LEU A 168 -11.91 4.12 38.60
CA LEU A 168 -12.65 5.38 38.69
C LEU A 168 -12.18 6.43 37.66
N GLU A 169 -10.89 6.46 37.28
CA GLU A 169 -10.41 7.27 36.14
C GLU A 169 -10.88 6.68 34.79
N TYR A 170 -10.94 5.35 34.66
CA TYR A 170 -11.55 4.69 33.48
C TYR A 170 -13.03 5.08 33.31
N LEU A 171 -13.82 5.06 34.40
CA LEU A 171 -15.22 5.48 34.38
C LEU A 171 -15.38 6.98 34.09
N TYR A 172 -14.47 7.82 34.60
CA TYR A 172 -14.41 9.23 34.25
C TYR A 172 -14.24 9.43 32.73
N TRP A 173 -13.23 8.81 32.11
CA TRP A 173 -13.02 8.94 30.67
C TRP A 173 -14.14 8.32 29.83
N THR A 174 -14.84 7.30 30.36
CA THR A 174 -16.07 6.76 29.76
C THR A 174 -17.20 7.81 29.73
N HIS A 175 -17.40 8.56 30.81
CA HIS A 175 -18.37 9.65 30.84
C HIS A 175 -17.99 10.78 29.86
N ILE A 176 -16.72 11.21 29.83
CA ILE A 176 -16.26 12.24 28.88
C ILE A 176 -16.40 11.77 27.43
N GLU A 177 -16.14 10.49 27.13
CA GLU A 177 -16.40 9.92 25.81
C GLU A 177 -17.90 9.98 25.47
N HIS A 178 -18.80 9.66 26.40
CA HIS A 178 -20.24 9.70 26.15
C HIS A 178 -20.82 11.14 26.02
N PHE A 179 -20.22 12.13 26.67
CA PHE A 179 -20.72 13.51 26.76
C PHE A 179 -19.60 14.57 26.59
N PRO A 180 -19.02 14.72 25.39
CA PRO A 180 -17.80 15.52 25.17
C PRO A 180 -18.03 17.01 24.82
N MET A 181 -19.23 17.39 24.35
CA MET A 181 -19.46 18.65 23.63
C MET A 181 -19.70 19.86 24.54
N HIS A 182 -20.27 19.67 25.72
CA HIS A 182 -20.65 20.76 26.64
C HIS A 182 -19.48 21.30 27.47
N LEU A 183 -18.36 20.58 27.47
CA LEU A 183 -17.18 20.85 28.31
C LEU A 183 -16.40 22.11 27.88
N GLY A 184 -16.55 22.55 26.63
CA GLY A 184 -15.79 23.68 26.07
C GLY A 184 -14.31 23.38 25.77
N GLY A 185 -13.88 22.13 25.95
CA GLY A 185 -12.56 21.62 25.62
C GLY A 185 -11.86 20.88 26.75
N LEU A 186 -10.69 20.31 26.44
CA LEU A 186 -9.77 19.72 27.42
C LEU A 186 -8.49 20.56 27.58
N PRO A 187 -7.88 20.62 28.78
CA PRO A 187 -6.59 21.26 28.96
C PRO A 187 -5.51 20.59 28.10
N VAL A 188 -4.70 21.37 27.38
CA VAL A 188 -3.66 20.88 26.45
C VAL A 188 -2.76 19.79 27.06
N LYS A 189 -2.42 19.93 28.36
CA LYS A 189 -1.64 18.94 29.10
C LYS A 189 -2.25 17.52 29.06
N VAL A 190 -3.57 17.37 29.02
CA VAL A 190 -4.24 16.05 28.90
C VAL A 190 -3.81 15.32 27.61
N VAL A 191 -3.58 16.07 26.54
CA VAL A 191 -3.12 15.54 25.25
C VAL A 191 -1.62 15.28 25.27
N GLU A 192 -0.84 16.13 25.94
CA GLU A 192 0.61 15.94 26.10
C GLU A 192 0.96 14.74 26.99
N ASP A 193 0.27 14.57 28.12
CA ASP A 193 0.38 13.40 29.00
C ASP A 193 0.07 12.10 28.21
N LEU A 194 -0.97 12.12 27.34
CA LEU A 194 -1.35 10.97 26.49
C LEU A 194 -0.36 10.70 25.36
N LEU A 195 0.16 11.76 24.72
CA LEU A 195 1.25 11.67 23.74
C LEU A 195 2.50 11.05 24.37
N CYS A 196 2.82 11.37 25.62
CA CYS A 196 3.91 10.74 26.37
C CYS A 196 3.64 9.25 26.64
N VAL A 197 2.44 8.87 27.07
CA VAL A 197 2.06 7.47 27.30
C VAL A 197 2.16 6.64 26.01
N LEU A 198 1.64 7.14 24.90
CA LEU A 198 1.73 6.44 23.61
C LEU A 198 3.15 6.43 23.04
N SER A 199 3.96 7.46 23.29
CA SER A 199 5.38 7.48 22.89
C SER A 199 6.20 6.48 23.71
N HIS A 200 5.90 6.32 25.00
CA HIS A 200 6.45 5.24 25.82
C HIS A 200 6.04 3.87 25.27
N GLY A 201 4.75 3.64 25.02
CA GLY A 201 4.25 2.39 24.46
C GLY A 201 4.86 2.04 23.09
N LEU A 202 5.04 3.05 22.22
CA LEU A 202 5.76 2.92 20.95
C LEU A 202 7.20 2.45 21.15
N THR A 203 7.93 3.04 22.10
CA THR A 203 9.32 2.67 22.40
C THR A 203 9.41 1.29 23.04
N ASP A 204 8.56 0.98 24.03
CA ASP A 204 8.54 -0.30 24.72
C ASP A 204 8.23 -1.47 23.75
N GLN A 205 7.27 -1.30 22.83
CA GLN A 205 7.00 -2.27 21.75
C GLN A 205 8.17 -2.41 20.75
N MET A 206 9.12 -1.47 20.70
CA MET A 206 10.34 -1.55 19.89
C MET A 206 11.53 -2.16 20.65
N THR A 207 11.56 -2.07 21.99
CA THR A 207 12.69 -2.51 22.82
C THR A 207 12.43 -3.79 23.63
N SER A 208 11.17 -4.13 23.91
CA SER A 208 10.76 -5.25 24.75
C SER A 208 10.00 -6.32 23.95
N GLN A 209 10.38 -7.58 24.13
CA GLN A 209 9.67 -8.73 23.52
C GLN A 209 8.42 -9.16 24.32
N THR A 210 8.29 -8.62 25.54
CA THR A 210 7.25 -8.96 26.52
C THR A 210 6.46 -7.74 27.00
N SER A 211 6.52 -6.62 26.25
CA SER A 211 5.74 -5.40 26.50
C SER A 211 4.26 -5.71 26.84
N THR A 212 3.77 -5.07 27.90
CA THR A 212 2.37 -5.11 28.34
C THR A 212 1.50 -4.03 27.70
N PHE A 213 2.07 -3.22 26.80
CA PHE A 213 1.32 -2.20 26.08
C PHE A 213 0.38 -2.85 25.04
N PHE A 214 -0.84 -2.31 24.96
CA PHE A 214 -1.98 -2.95 24.30
C PHE A 214 -2.10 -2.61 22.80
N TYR A 215 -1.56 -1.47 22.37
CA TYR A 215 -1.43 -1.09 20.96
C TYR A 215 -0.08 -1.51 20.37
N THR A 216 -0.07 -1.86 19.08
CA THR A 216 1.16 -2.13 18.32
C THR A 216 1.95 -0.85 18.04
N GLN A 217 3.22 -1.02 17.67
CA GLN A 217 4.09 0.04 17.15
C GLN A 217 3.41 0.93 16.08
N LYS A 218 2.59 0.36 15.19
CA LYS A 218 1.92 1.12 14.12
C LYS A 218 0.79 1.98 14.66
N GLU A 219 -0.05 1.40 15.50
CA GLU A 219 -1.21 2.07 16.11
C GLU A 219 -0.73 3.21 17.03
N CYS A 220 0.28 2.96 17.88
CA CYS A 220 0.90 4.01 18.69
C CYS A 220 1.39 5.19 17.83
N ALA A 221 2.09 4.92 16.72
CA ALA A 221 2.54 5.97 15.81
C ALA A 221 1.39 6.72 15.11
N GLN A 222 0.28 6.04 14.79
CA GLN A 222 -0.92 6.65 14.21
C GLN A 222 -1.66 7.52 15.23
N PHE A 223 -1.90 7.03 16.46
CA PHE A 223 -2.52 7.80 17.52
C PHE A 223 -1.67 9.00 17.96
N ILE A 224 -0.33 8.88 17.96
CA ILE A 224 0.57 10.03 18.15
C ILE A 224 0.39 11.08 17.04
N LYS A 225 0.18 10.67 15.78
CA LYS A 225 -0.13 11.62 14.69
C LYS A 225 -1.47 12.32 14.92
N ILE A 226 -2.52 11.56 15.24
CA ILE A 226 -3.87 12.09 15.50
C ILE A 226 -3.86 13.06 16.68
N LEU A 227 -3.25 12.69 17.81
CA LEU A 227 -3.21 13.52 19.00
C LEU A 227 -2.35 14.80 18.83
N LYS A 228 -1.34 14.80 17.97
CA LYS A 228 -0.61 16.03 17.63
C LYS A 228 -1.50 17.06 16.95
N LEU A 229 -2.44 16.63 16.10
CA LEU A 229 -3.47 17.49 15.50
C LEU A 229 -4.53 17.88 16.54
N ALA A 230 -5.02 16.93 17.33
CA ALA A 230 -6.01 17.19 18.38
C ALA A 230 -5.55 18.21 19.43
N ARG A 231 -4.23 18.28 19.69
CA ARG A 231 -3.58 19.26 20.57
C ARG A 231 -3.75 20.71 20.09
N GLU A 232 -3.93 20.94 18.80
CA GLU A 232 -4.03 22.28 18.21
C GLU A 232 -5.45 22.84 18.27
N ASN A 233 -6.47 21.97 18.41
CA ASN A 233 -7.84 22.35 18.67
C ASN A 233 -8.49 21.47 19.76
N THR A 234 -8.00 21.60 20.99
CA THR A 234 -8.56 20.88 22.15
C THR A 234 -9.94 21.37 22.60
N ALA A 235 -10.49 22.40 21.94
CA ALA A 235 -11.82 22.95 22.21
C ALA A 235 -12.95 22.26 21.42
N ASP A 236 -12.63 21.55 20.33
CA ASP A 236 -13.61 20.79 19.56
C ASP A 236 -14.04 19.50 20.28
N GLY A 237 -15.36 19.32 20.42
CA GLY A 237 -15.95 18.16 21.06
C GLY A 237 -15.69 16.82 20.36
N HIS A 238 -15.39 16.81 19.05
CA HIS A 238 -14.97 15.59 18.35
C HIS A 238 -13.54 15.20 18.77
N GLN A 239 -12.62 16.16 18.88
CA GLN A 239 -11.29 15.91 19.48
C GLN A 239 -11.40 15.44 20.93
N VAL A 240 -12.25 16.07 21.75
CA VAL A 240 -12.49 15.66 23.15
C VAL A 240 -12.96 14.20 23.23
N CYS A 241 -13.89 13.78 22.35
CA CYS A 241 -14.34 12.39 22.24
C CYS A 241 -13.18 11.43 21.92
N VAL A 242 -12.33 11.76 20.93
CA VAL A 242 -11.17 10.94 20.54
C VAL A 242 -10.13 10.85 21.66
N ILE A 243 -9.83 11.97 22.32
CA ILE A 243 -8.90 12.04 23.46
C ILE A 243 -9.41 11.19 24.63
N ALA A 244 -10.70 11.28 24.96
CA ALA A 244 -11.33 10.50 26.02
C ALA A 244 -11.36 9.00 25.71
N ARG A 245 -11.69 8.63 24.47
CA ARG A 245 -11.67 7.23 23.99
C ARG A 245 -10.29 6.58 24.12
N LEU A 246 -9.23 7.32 23.80
CA LEU A 246 -7.85 6.84 23.97
C LEU A 246 -7.41 6.80 25.44
N TRP A 247 -7.79 7.80 26.26
CA TRP A 247 -7.54 7.77 27.71
C TRP A 247 -8.26 6.63 28.42
N ARG A 248 -9.51 6.32 28.06
CA ARG A 248 -10.26 5.17 28.59
C ARG A 248 -9.49 3.88 28.40
N GLN A 249 -8.97 3.63 27.20
CA GLN A 249 -8.17 2.43 26.89
C GLN A 249 -6.84 2.39 27.67
N VAL A 250 -6.20 3.55 27.88
CA VAL A 250 -5.00 3.65 28.75
C VAL A 250 -5.34 3.31 30.22
N CYS A 251 -6.46 3.79 30.75
CA CYS A 251 -6.87 3.51 32.12
C CYS A 251 -7.29 2.04 32.33
N ASP A 252 -7.95 1.42 31.34
CA ASP A 252 -8.25 -0.01 31.33
C ASP A 252 -6.97 -0.86 31.38
N ASN A 253 -6.00 -0.59 30.49
CA ASN A 253 -4.71 -1.29 30.52
C ASN A 253 -3.96 -1.06 31.84
N ARG A 254 -4.00 0.14 32.43
CA ARG A 254 -3.42 0.41 33.76
C ARG A 254 -4.08 -0.42 34.86
N PHE A 255 -5.41 -0.55 34.83
CA PHE A 255 -6.15 -1.40 35.76
C PHE A 255 -5.75 -2.87 35.61
N VAL A 256 -5.82 -3.41 34.39
CA VAL A 256 -5.48 -4.81 34.06
C VAL A 256 -4.01 -5.17 34.38
N THR A 257 -3.07 -4.25 34.15
CA THR A 257 -1.64 -4.43 34.47
C THR A 257 -1.28 -4.15 35.93
N HIS A 258 -2.26 -3.75 36.78
CA HIS A 258 -2.04 -3.37 38.17
C HIS A 258 -1.00 -2.23 38.31
N TYR A 259 -1.08 -1.25 37.41
CA TYR A 259 -0.12 -0.16 37.29
C TYR A 259 0.07 0.60 38.61
N GLY A 260 1.33 0.74 39.04
CA GLY A 260 1.69 1.45 40.27
C GLY A 260 1.33 0.72 41.57
N GLN A 261 0.84 -0.53 41.50
CA GLN A 261 0.66 -1.39 42.67
C GLN A 261 1.93 -2.22 42.94
N GLU A 262 2.08 -2.73 44.18
CA GLU A 262 3.21 -3.61 44.54
C GLU A 262 3.29 -4.87 43.66
N THR A 263 2.16 -5.34 43.14
CA THR A 263 2.01 -6.51 42.26
C THR A 263 1.82 -6.13 40.77
N SER A 264 2.44 -5.03 40.32
CA SER A 264 2.43 -4.60 38.91
C SER A 264 2.91 -5.71 37.95
N ARG A 265 2.22 -5.88 36.81
CA ARG A 265 2.65 -6.75 35.71
C ARG A 265 3.69 -6.04 34.84
N LEU A 266 4.94 -6.49 34.86
CA LEU A 266 6.06 -5.91 34.12
C LEU A 266 6.34 -6.58 32.78
N GLY A 267 5.86 -7.82 32.58
CA GLY A 267 5.92 -8.55 31.31
C GLY A 267 4.61 -9.28 31.02
N ARG A 268 4.20 -9.37 29.75
CA ARG A 268 2.97 -10.08 29.33
C ARG A 268 2.97 -11.58 29.65
N ASP A 269 4.15 -12.14 29.85
CA ASP A 269 4.43 -13.54 30.23
C ASP A 269 4.47 -13.75 31.76
N GLN A 270 4.54 -12.69 32.55
CA GLN A 270 4.49 -12.72 34.01
C GLN A 270 3.03 -12.89 34.47
N ALA A 271 2.70 -14.05 35.05
CA ALA A 271 1.47 -14.21 35.83
C ALA A 271 1.56 -13.40 37.14
N ILE A 272 0.50 -12.67 37.48
CA ILE A 272 0.33 -11.95 38.76
C ILE A 272 -0.91 -12.41 39.53
N LEU A 273 -1.86 -13.10 38.87
CA LEU A 273 -3.00 -13.73 39.52
C LEU A 273 -2.68 -15.18 39.89
N TYR A 274 -3.33 -15.70 40.94
CA TYR A 274 -3.14 -17.08 41.38
C TYR A 274 -4.04 -18.04 40.57
N ASP A 275 -3.46 -18.71 39.58
CA ASP A 275 -4.12 -19.82 38.86
C ASP A 275 -3.66 -21.18 39.48
N PRO A 276 -4.59 -22.11 39.79
CA PRO A 276 -4.25 -23.33 40.53
C PRO A 276 -3.41 -24.33 39.69
N PRO A 277 -2.47 -25.06 40.31
CA PRO A 277 -1.51 -25.88 39.59
C PRO A 277 -2.15 -27.03 38.78
N GLN A 278 -2.00 -26.98 37.46
CA GLN A 278 -2.57 -27.95 36.52
C GLN A 278 -1.98 -29.36 36.71
N SER A 279 -2.83 -30.38 36.74
CA SER A 279 -2.37 -31.77 36.96
C SER A 279 -1.67 -32.37 35.72
N SER A 280 -0.43 -32.82 35.88
CA SER A 280 0.33 -33.52 34.82
C SER A 280 -0.21 -34.94 34.61
N SER A 281 -1.17 -35.06 33.70
CA SER A 281 -1.84 -36.33 33.43
C SER A 281 -0.94 -37.36 32.73
N ARG A 282 -1.19 -38.67 32.95
CA ARG A 282 -0.56 -39.77 32.19
C ARG A 282 -0.81 -39.65 30.67
N ILE A 283 -1.87 -38.95 30.26
CA ILE A 283 -2.21 -38.67 28.86
C ILE A 283 -1.07 -37.90 28.17
N SER A 284 -0.39 -36.99 28.88
CA SER A 284 0.74 -36.22 28.33
C SER A 284 1.92 -37.08 27.85
N ALA A 285 2.14 -38.26 28.42
CA ALA A 285 3.20 -39.17 27.99
C ALA A 285 2.81 -39.89 26.68
N VAL A 286 1.54 -40.27 26.54
CA VAL A 286 0.99 -40.89 25.32
C VAL A 286 0.90 -39.87 24.19
N ALA A 287 0.45 -38.64 24.48
CA ALA A 287 0.39 -37.54 23.52
C ALA A 287 1.77 -37.21 22.93
N ARG A 288 2.81 -37.13 23.77
CA ARG A 288 4.21 -36.93 23.33
C ARG A 288 4.69 -37.99 22.35
N PHE A 289 4.38 -39.27 22.60
CA PHE A 289 4.75 -40.37 21.71
C PHE A 289 3.99 -40.31 20.38
N ILE A 290 2.67 -40.15 20.41
CA ILE A 290 1.82 -40.11 19.20
C ILE A 290 2.15 -38.89 18.33
N THR A 291 2.48 -37.75 18.93
CA THR A 291 2.69 -36.47 18.22
C THR A 291 4.15 -36.07 18.00
N PHE A 292 5.13 -36.94 18.27
CA PHE A 292 6.56 -36.60 18.17
C PHE A 292 6.91 -35.28 18.91
N THR A 293 6.36 -35.11 20.12
CA THR A 293 6.39 -33.90 20.97
C THR A 293 5.78 -32.61 20.40
N MET A 294 5.16 -32.62 19.22
CA MET A 294 4.51 -31.44 18.64
C MET A 294 3.37 -30.88 19.51
N SER A 295 2.66 -31.73 20.27
CA SER A 295 1.63 -31.26 21.23
C SER A 295 2.20 -30.36 22.32
N ASP A 296 3.44 -30.58 22.74
CA ASP A 296 4.06 -29.82 23.83
C ASP A 296 4.50 -28.44 23.36
N ALA A 297 4.93 -28.32 22.09
CA ALA A 297 5.26 -27.05 21.46
C ALA A 297 4.03 -26.14 21.34
N TYR A 298 2.91 -26.67 20.83
CA TYR A 298 1.64 -25.92 20.80
C TYR A 298 1.13 -25.58 22.20
N LEU A 299 1.30 -26.46 23.19
CA LEU A 299 0.86 -26.20 24.57
C LEU A 299 1.66 -25.06 25.20
N ALA A 300 2.99 -25.07 25.03
CA ALA A 300 3.85 -23.98 25.51
C ALA A 300 3.49 -22.64 24.85
N LYS A 301 3.17 -22.64 23.54
CA LYS A 301 2.75 -21.43 22.82
C LYS A 301 1.36 -20.92 23.21
N LEU A 302 0.39 -21.80 23.42
CA LEU A 302 -0.95 -21.39 23.87
C LEU A 302 -0.93 -20.82 25.30
N ASN A 303 -0.06 -21.34 26.18
CA ASN A 303 0.13 -20.78 27.51
C ASN A 303 0.81 -19.39 27.49
N ASP A 304 1.84 -19.18 26.63
CA ASP A 304 2.53 -17.89 26.40
C ASP A 304 1.61 -16.81 25.77
N LEU A 305 0.48 -17.22 25.18
CA LEU A 305 -0.50 -16.32 24.55
C LEU A 305 -1.69 -15.95 25.43
N PHE A 306 -1.87 -16.57 26.60
CA PHE A 306 -3.08 -16.47 27.43
C PHE A 306 -2.80 -16.43 28.94
N VAL A 307 -1.76 -15.69 29.35
CA VAL A 307 -1.39 -15.52 30.76
C VAL A 307 -2.44 -14.65 31.48
N ASP A 308 -2.90 -15.10 32.65
CA ASP A 308 -3.98 -14.49 33.43
C ASP A 308 -5.24 -14.16 32.62
N ARG A 309 -5.54 -14.98 31.59
CA ARG A 309 -6.65 -14.83 30.63
C ARG A 309 -6.53 -13.62 29.69
N LEU A 310 -5.40 -12.91 29.68
CA LEU A 310 -5.17 -11.76 28.81
C LEU A 310 -4.72 -12.20 27.41
N VAL A 311 -5.25 -11.55 26.37
CA VAL A 311 -4.88 -11.79 24.97
C VAL A 311 -4.21 -10.56 24.38
N TYR A 312 -2.98 -10.73 23.89
CA TYR A 312 -2.29 -9.72 23.09
C TYR A 312 -2.47 -10.09 21.61
N PHE A 313 -3.39 -9.42 20.92
CA PHE A 313 -3.76 -9.74 19.53
C PHE A 313 -2.56 -9.70 18.56
N SER A 314 -1.60 -8.81 18.84
CA SER A 314 -0.31 -8.70 18.15
C SER A 314 0.57 -9.95 18.22
N GLN A 315 0.35 -10.82 19.21
CA GLN A 315 1.04 -12.11 19.39
C GLN A 315 0.20 -13.28 18.85
N TRP A 316 -1.14 -13.20 18.98
CA TRP A 316 -2.07 -14.19 18.42
C TRP A 316 -1.99 -14.29 16.89
N GLN A 317 -2.05 -13.15 16.18
CA GLN A 317 -2.06 -13.13 14.71
C GLN A 317 -0.83 -13.84 14.08
N PRO A 318 0.42 -13.57 14.52
CA PRO A 318 1.60 -14.32 14.06
C PRO A 318 1.64 -15.81 14.45
N PHE A 319 0.86 -16.25 15.42
CA PHE A 319 0.74 -17.66 15.81
C PHE A 319 -0.29 -18.38 14.93
N ILE A 320 -1.53 -17.89 14.85
CA ILE A 320 -2.61 -18.57 14.12
C ILE A 320 -2.31 -18.65 12.61
N ARG A 321 -1.67 -17.63 12.02
CA ARG A 321 -1.17 -17.65 10.63
C ARG A 321 -0.17 -18.79 10.39
N ARG A 322 0.68 -19.14 11.37
CA ARG A 322 1.60 -20.29 11.27
C ARG A 322 0.87 -21.63 11.39
N CYS A 323 -0.08 -21.75 12.31
CA CYS A 323 -0.92 -22.94 12.43
C CYS A 323 -1.65 -23.24 11.12
N LEU A 324 -2.29 -22.23 10.53
CA LEU A 324 -3.00 -22.33 9.25
C LEU A 324 -2.05 -22.69 8.10
N GLN A 325 -0.87 -22.09 8.01
CA GLN A 325 0.16 -22.50 7.03
C GLN A 325 0.64 -23.94 7.25
N GLY A 326 0.82 -24.37 8.50
CA GLY A 326 1.20 -25.74 8.85
C GLY A 326 0.15 -26.77 8.43
N TRP A 327 -1.12 -26.53 8.77
CA TRP A 327 -2.22 -27.41 8.35
C TRP A 327 -2.44 -27.40 6.83
N ARG A 328 -2.31 -26.24 6.16
CA ARG A 328 -2.32 -26.13 4.70
C ARG A 328 -1.13 -26.93 4.07
N ARG A 329 0.05 -26.98 4.71
CA ARG A 329 1.20 -27.82 4.29
C ARG A 329 0.95 -29.32 4.50
N SER A 330 0.32 -29.72 5.62
CA SER A 330 -0.05 -31.11 5.88
C SER A 330 -1.14 -31.63 4.96
N PHE A 331 -2.14 -30.80 4.61
CA PHE A 331 -3.15 -31.13 3.60
C PHE A 331 -2.52 -31.57 2.27
N TRP A 332 -1.65 -30.74 1.68
CA TRP A 332 -1.00 -31.05 0.40
C TRP A 332 -0.09 -32.29 0.49
N SER A 333 0.61 -32.45 1.62
CA SER A 333 1.48 -33.60 1.85
C SER A 333 0.70 -34.91 1.99
N ALA A 334 -0.43 -34.89 2.72
CA ALA A 334 -1.32 -36.02 2.86
C ALA A 334 -1.99 -36.39 1.52
N PHE A 335 -2.42 -35.39 0.74
CA PHE A 335 -2.95 -35.59 -0.61
C PHE A 335 -1.94 -36.29 -1.53
N ALA A 336 -0.67 -35.87 -1.51
CA ALA A 336 0.39 -36.52 -2.28
C ALA A 336 0.62 -38.00 -1.87
N ILE A 337 0.54 -38.32 -0.58
CA ILE A 337 0.64 -39.71 -0.07
C ILE A 337 -0.55 -40.55 -0.55
N ILE A 338 -1.76 -40.00 -0.53
CA ILE A 338 -2.98 -40.69 -1.01
C ILE A 338 -2.89 -40.96 -2.51
N MET A 339 -2.46 -39.98 -3.31
CA MET A 339 -2.23 -40.14 -4.75
C MET A 339 -1.18 -41.22 -5.04
N LEU A 340 -0.10 -41.28 -4.25
CA LEU A 340 0.94 -42.32 -4.38
C LEU A 340 0.39 -43.73 -4.09
N HIS A 341 -0.47 -43.90 -3.08
CA HIS A 341 -1.17 -45.18 -2.86
C HIS A 341 -2.05 -45.59 -4.04
N GLY A 342 -2.67 -44.62 -4.74
CA GLY A 342 -3.40 -44.88 -5.98
C GLY A 342 -2.55 -45.49 -7.10
N PHE A 343 -1.27 -45.14 -7.19
CA PHE A 343 -0.31 -45.77 -8.12
C PHE A 343 0.21 -47.12 -7.60
N LEU A 344 0.46 -47.24 -6.29
CA LEU A 344 0.97 -48.48 -5.67
C LEU A 344 -0.04 -49.64 -5.69
N PHE A 345 -1.34 -49.37 -5.90
CA PHE A 345 -2.38 -50.41 -6.04
C PHE A 345 -2.11 -51.41 -7.19
N PHE A 346 -1.27 -51.05 -8.17
CA PHE A 346 -0.87 -51.91 -9.29
C PHE A 346 0.42 -52.71 -9.03
N VAL A 347 0.97 -52.65 -7.81
CA VAL A 347 2.22 -53.31 -7.41
C VAL A 347 1.93 -54.33 -6.30
N PRO A 348 2.50 -55.55 -6.33
CA PRO A 348 2.37 -56.50 -5.21
C PRO A 348 2.99 -55.88 -3.94
N CYS A 349 2.16 -55.59 -2.94
CA CYS A 349 2.53 -54.88 -1.72
C CYS A 349 1.86 -55.48 -0.48
N GLU A 350 2.43 -55.25 0.71
CA GLU A 350 1.87 -55.72 1.98
C GLU A 350 0.61 -54.92 2.35
N PRO A 351 -0.59 -55.53 2.32
CA PRO A 351 -1.84 -54.78 2.37
C PRO A 351 -2.03 -54.05 3.70
N LEU A 352 -1.61 -54.64 4.82
CA LEU A 352 -1.76 -54.04 6.15
C LEU A 352 -0.98 -52.72 6.30
N LEU A 353 0.25 -52.66 5.78
CA LEU A 353 1.09 -51.46 5.84
C LEU A 353 0.58 -50.36 4.89
N ALA A 354 0.10 -50.74 3.71
CA ALA A 354 -0.51 -49.80 2.76
C ALA A 354 -1.81 -49.21 3.32
N ILE A 355 -2.73 -50.04 3.83
CA ILE A 355 -4.00 -49.62 4.45
C ILE A 355 -3.76 -48.72 5.67
N ALA A 356 -2.77 -49.05 6.53
CA ALA A 356 -2.41 -48.20 7.66
C ALA A 356 -1.94 -46.81 7.20
N SER A 357 -1.00 -46.76 6.25
CA SER A 357 -0.49 -45.50 5.70
C SER A 357 -1.60 -44.66 5.05
N ALA A 358 -2.43 -45.25 4.19
CA ALA A 358 -3.52 -44.57 3.51
C ALA A 358 -4.58 -44.05 4.50
N SER A 359 -4.98 -44.84 5.50
CA SER A 359 -5.95 -44.44 6.53
C SER A 359 -5.46 -43.24 7.35
N LEU A 360 -4.17 -43.23 7.70
CA LEU A 360 -3.54 -42.14 8.45
C LEU A 360 -3.43 -40.86 7.59
N ALA A 361 -3.09 -41.00 6.30
CA ALA A 361 -3.08 -39.88 5.37
C ALA A 361 -4.49 -39.28 5.16
N CYS A 362 -5.52 -40.10 4.97
CA CYS A 362 -6.91 -39.63 4.87
C CYS A 362 -7.36 -38.90 6.15
N THR A 363 -7.00 -39.42 7.33
CA THR A 363 -7.33 -38.76 8.61
C THR A 363 -6.54 -37.45 8.79
N SER A 364 -5.28 -37.39 8.36
CA SER A 364 -4.47 -36.16 8.32
C SER A 364 -5.09 -35.09 7.40
N LEU A 365 -5.55 -35.49 6.20
CA LEU A 365 -6.20 -34.61 5.24
C LEU A 365 -7.52 -34.06 5.78
N PHE A 366 -8.37 -34.91 6.35
CA PHE A 366 -9.64 -34.49 6.97
C PHE A 366 -9.42 -33.52 8.14
N THR A 367 -8.51 -33.85 9.05
CA THR A 367 -8.22 -32.98 10.22
C THR A 367 -7.56 -31.66 9.82
N SER A 368 -6.74 -31.63 8.75
CA SER A 368 -6.24 -30.39 8.16
C SER A 368 -7.37 -29.47 7.68
N VAL A 369 -8.35 -30.01 6.95
CA VAL A 369 -9.48 -29.24 6.43
C VAL A 369 -10.37 -28.70 7.56
N VAL A 370 -10.68 -29.53 8.57
CA VAL A 370 -11.50 -29.12 9.72
C VAL A 370 -10.83 -28.00 10.52
N LEU A 371 -9.51 -28.08 10.76
CA LEU A 371 -8.79 -27.05 11.49
C LEU A 371 -8.66 -25.75 10.67
N VAL A 372 -8.33 -25.83 9.37
CA VAL A 372 -8.31 -24.63 8.52
C VAL A 372 -9.67 -23.94 8.51
N HIS A 373 -10.76 -24.67 8.24
CA HIS A 373 -12.10 -24.08 8.18
C HIS A 373 -12.57 -23.50 9.54
N ARG A 374 -12.18 -24.11 10.66
CA ARG A 374 -12.52 -23.60 12.01
C ARG A 374 -11.82 -22.28 12.35
N TYR A 375 -10.57 -22.09 11.91
CA TYR A 375 -9.72 -20.98 12.33
C TYR A 375 -9.51 -19.90 11.25
N ASP A 376 -9.98 -20.09 10.02
CA ASP A 376 -9.91 -19.12 8.91
C ASP A 376 -10.48 -17.74 9.30
N ARG A 377 -11.62 -17.72 10.00
CA ARG A 377 -12.28 -16.49 10.54
C ARG A 377 -11.52 -15.81 11.70
N LEU A 378 -10.41 -16.40 12.16
CA LEU A 378 -9.53 -15.84 13.19
C LEU A 378 -8.15 -15.49 12.61
N GLU A 379 -7.95 -15.67 11.29
CA GLU A 379 -6.82 -15.11 10.51
C GLU A 379 -7.13 -13.70 10.00
N THR A 380 -8.40 -13.44 9.65
CA THR A 380 -8.90 -12.17 9.09
C THR A 380 -8.60 -10.96 9.97
N ASP A 381 -8.24 -9.85 9.32
CA ASP A 381 -7.91 -8.59 9.99
C ASP A 381 -9.16 -7.92 10.65
N ASP A 382 -10.38 -8.41 10.36
CA ASP A 382 -11.64 -7.98 10.99
C ASP A 382 -11.85 -8.53 12.42
N ALA A 383 -11.13 -9.59 12.81
CA ALA A 383 -11.27 -10.18 14.15
C ALA A 383 -10.54 -9.31 15.19
N CYS A 384 -11.14 -9.09 16.36
CA CYS A 384 -10.58 -8.24 17.41
C CYS A 384 -10.04 -9.03 18.61
N ALA A 385 -9.37 -8.34 19.55
CA ALA A 385 -8.82 -8.95 20.76
C ALA A 385 -9.90 -9.61 21.65
N HIS A 386 -11.12 -9.08 21.65
CA HIS A 386 -12.25 -9.60 22.42
C HIS A 386 -12.73 -10.95 21.86
N ASP A 387 -12.92 -11.07 20.54
CA ASP A 387 -13.30 -12.34 19.89
C ASP A 387 -12.32 -13.48 20.21
N VAL A 388 -11.02 -13.16 20.21
CA VAL A 388 -9.95 -14.11 20.53
C VAL A 388 -9.93 -14.44 22.03
N HIS A 389 -10.20 -13.47 22.91
CA HIS A 389 -10.33 -13.72 24.35
C HIS A 389 -11.54 -14.62 24.66
N GLU A 390 -12.71 -14.38 24.08
CA GLU A 390 -13.86 -15.29 24.23
C GLU A 390 -13.52 -16.68 23.70
N HIS A 391 -12.91 -16.77 22.51
CA HIS A 391 -12.56 -18.05 21.89
C HIS A 391 -11.56 -18.86 22.73
N LEU A 392 -10.51 -18.22 23.26
CA LEU A 392 -9.52 -18.90 24.11
C LEU A 392 -10.10 -19.23 25.48
N THR A 393 -10.96 -18.39 26.06
CA THR A 393 -11.69 -18.69 27.29
C THR A 393 -12.60 -19.92 27.12
N ALA A 394 -13.33 -20.01 26.00
CA ALA A 394 -14.17 -21.16 25.67
C ALA A 394 -13.37 -22.45 25.38
N LEU A 395 -12.07 -22.34 25.08
CA LEU A 395 -11.15 -23.46 24.88
C LEU A 395 -10.33 -23.84 26.13
N TYR A 396 -10.24 -22.98 27.15
CA TYR A 396 -9.38 -23.18 28.32
C TYR A 396 -10.06 -24.09 29.36
N SER A 397 -9.50 -25.28 29.59
CA SER A 397 -9.99 -26.17 30.65
C SER A 397 -9.38 -25.82 32.00
N THR A 398 -10.20 -25.52 33.01
CA THR A 398 -9.78 -25.29 34.40
C THR A 398 -9.02 -26.48 35.05
N LYS A 399 -9.06 -27.68 34.43
CA LYS A 399 -8.35 -28.87 34.91
C LYS A 399 -7.15 -29.28 34.06
N TYR A 400 -7.16 -28.97 32.76
CA TYR A 400 -6.18 -29.47 31.78
C TYR A 400 -5.53 -28.36 30.94
N GLY A 401 -5.84 -27.09 31.19
CA GLY A 401 -5.43 -25.95 30.37
C GLY A 401 -5.77 -26.17 28.89
N PHE A 402 -4.80 -25.90 28.01
CA PHE A 402 -4.90 -26.15 26.58
C PHE A 402 -4.42 -27.55 26.14
N GLN A 403 -4.18 -28.53 27.04
CA GLN A 403 -3.57 -29.83 26.69
C GLN A 403 -4.27 -30.54 25.52
N PHE A 404 -5.61 -30.55 25.48
CA PHE A 404 -6.38 -31.17 24.39
C PHE A 404 -6.42 -30.33 23.11
N VAL A 405 -6.34 -29.00 23.24
CA VAL A 405 -6.30 -28.07 22.09
C VAL A 405 -4.97 -28.23 21.37
N ALA A 406 -3.86 -28.16 22.12
CA ALA A 406 -2.51 -28.36 21.63
C ALA A 406 -2.29 -29.77 21.02
N LEU A 407 -2.89 -30.80 21.61
CA LEU A 407 -2.97 -32.13 21.00
C LEU A 407 -3.68 -32.07 19.65
N SER A 408 -4.88 -31.45 19.56
CA SER A 408 -5.62 -31.38 18.29
C SER A 408 -4.88 -30.60 17.19
N TYR A 409 -4.16 -29.53 17.55
CA TYR A 409 -3.34 -28.74 16.62
C TYR A 409 -2.19 -29.56 16.02
N ALA A 410 -1.65 -30.53 16.77
CA ALA A 410 -0.58 -31.42 16.33
C ALA A 410 -1.05 -32.60 15.47
N ILE A 411 -2.35 -32.97 15.50
CA ILE A 411 -2.86 -34.19 14.85
C ILE A 411 -2.49 -34.28 13.35
N PRO A 412 -2.72 -33.27 12.49
CA PRO A 412 -2.51 -33.44 11.05
C PRO A 412 -1.08 -33.82 10.68
N SER A 413 -0.10 -33.06 11.19
CA SER A 413 1.33 -33.28 10.96
C SER A 413 1.81 -34.60 11.58
N SER A 414 1.27 -34.96 12.74
CA SER A 414 1.60 -36.22 13.42
C SER A 414 1.12 -37.44 12.63
N LEU A 415 -0.13 -37.43 12.17
CA LEU A 415 -0.70 -38.52 11.36
C LEU A 415 -0.01 -38.64 9.99
N GLN A 416 0.39 -37.52 9.39
CA GLN A 416 1.21 -37.49 8.18
C GLN A 416 2.57 -38.16 8.38
N LEU A 417 3.26 -37.90 9.50
CA LEU A 417 4.53 -38.55 9.84
C LEU A 417 4.36 -40.07 9.98
N TRP A 418 3.34 -40.53 10.70
CA TRP A 418 3.04 -41.96 10.78
C TRP A 418 2.69 -42.56 9.40
N ALA A 419 1.93 -41.86 8.56
CA ALA A 419 1.62 -42.31 7.21
C ALA A 419 2.89 -42.50 6.36
N LEU A 420 3.87 -41.59 6.46
CA LEU A 420 5.18 -41.71 5.79
C LEU A 420 6.00 -42.89 6.34
N ILE A 421 6.00 -43.12 7.65
CA ILE A 421 6.68 -44.28 8.27
C ILE A 421 6.08 -45.60 7.75
N PHE A 422 4.75 -45.75 7.72
CA PHE A 422 4.11 -46.96 7.20
C PHE A 422 4.29 -47.14 5.69
N LEU A 423 4.30 -46.06 4.91
CA LEU A 423 4.61 -46.08 3.48
C LEU A 423 6.04 -46.58 3.23
N ALA A 424 7.01 -46.05 3.98
CA ALA A 424 8.41 -46.43 3.82
C ALA A 424 8.70 -47.86 4.32
N LEU A 425 8.00 -48.33 5.37
CA LEU A 425 7.97 -49.74 5.78
C LEU A 425 7.43 -50.65 4.66
N ASN A 426 6.31 -50.27 4.01
CA ASN A 426 5.77 -51.02 2.88
C ASN A 426 6.78 -51.10 1.72
N ALA A 427 7.38 -49.97 1.33
CA ALA A 427 8.38 -49.90 0.27
C ALA A 427 9.63 -50.77 0.57
N MET A 428 10.09 -50.84 1.82
CA MET A 428 11.19 -51.74 2.21
C MET A 428 10.83 -53.21 2.01
N VAL A 429 9.60 -53.64 2.34
CA VAL A 429 9.17 -55.03 2.13
C VAL A 429 9.12 -55.34 0.63
N VAL A 430 8.49 -54.49 -0.18
CA VAL A 430 8.42 -54.66 -1.64
C VAL A 430 9.82 -54.78 -2.27
N LEU A 431 10.74 -53.88 -1.92
CA LEU A 431 12.13 -53.91 -2.42
C LEU A 431 12.88 -55.17 -1.95
N SER A 432 12.64 -55.65 -0.72
CA SER A 432 13.27 -56.87 -0.22
C SER A 432 12.86 -58.12 -1.00
N GLY A 433 11.60 -58.19 -1.46
CA GLY A 433 11.10 -59.28 -2.30
C GLY A 433 11.61 -59.25 -3.75
N MET A 434 12.03 -58.08 -4.25
CA MET A 434 12.47 -57.92 -5.65
C MET A 434 13.98 -58.11 -5.88
N VAL A 435 14.83 -57.76 -4.91
CA VAL A 435 16.30 -57.66 -5.12
C VAL A 435 17.13 -58.44 -4.08
N GLY A 436 16.48 -59.11 -3.14
CA GLY A 436 17.15 -59.93 -2.13
C GLY A 436 17.81 -59.15 -0.99
N THR A 437 18.22 -59.87 0.04
CA THR A 437 18.45 -59.34 1.39
C THR A 437 19.50 -58.23 1.50
N CYS A 438 20.53 -58.25 0.64
CA CYS A 438 21.61 -57.24 0.69
C CYS A 438 21.15 -55.84 0.25
N CYS A 439 20.24 -55.77 -0.74
CA CYS A 439 19.71 -54.48 -1.20
C CYS A 439 18.70 -53.88 -0.21
N ALA A 440 17.93 -54.73 0.48
CA ALA A 440 16.95 -54.30 1.48
C ALA A 440 17.60 -53.47 2.62
N VAL A 441 18.81 -53.85 3.07
CA VAL A 441 19.56 -53.11 4.10
C VAL A 441 19.96 -51.71 3.62
N GLY A 442 20.42 -51.59 2.37
CA GLY A 442 20.74 -50.29 1.76
C GLY A 442 19.51 -49.39 1.60
N SER A 443 18.39 -49.95 1.14
CA SER A 443 17.11 -49.25 1.05
C SER A 443 16.60 -48.78 2.42
N GLY A 444 16.76 -49.61 3.46
CA GLY A 444 16.37 -49.26 4.83
C GLY A 444 17.22 -48.16 5.46
N LEU A 445 18.52 -48.13 5.18
CA LEU A 445 19.39 -47.02 5.57
C LEU A 445 19.00 -45.72 4.86
N PHE A 446 18.68 -45.77 3.57
CA PHE A 446 18.19 -44.60 2.83
C PHE A 446 16.84 -44.09 3.39
N VAL A 447 15.89 -44.99 3.64
CA VAL A 447 14.61 -44.67 4.29
C VAL A 447 14.81 -44.04 5.68
N ALA A 448 15.71 -44.58 6.51
CA ALA A 448 16.01 -44.03 7.82
C ALA A 448 16.62 -42.62 7.72
N VAL A 449 17.56 -42.39 6.79
CA VAL A 449 18.14 -41.06 6.53
C VAL A 449 17.08 -40.07 6.06
N VAL A 450 16.18 -40.46 5.15
CA VAL A 450 15.07 -39.60 4.68
C VAL A 450 14.09 -39.30 5.80
N LEU A 451 13.74 -40.26 6.66
CA LEU A 451 12.86 -40.04 7.82
C LEU A 451 13.51 -39.14 8.87
N ILE A 452 14.80 -39.32 9.18
CA ILE A 452 15.54 -38.46 10.11
C ILE A 452 15.62 -37.03 9.57
N TRP A 453 15.95 -36.87 8.28
CA TRP A 453 15.98 -35.58 7.60
C TRP A 453 14.60 -34.90 7.54
N PHE A 454 13.53 -35.68 7.31
CA PHE A 454 12.16 -35.18 7.29
C PHE A 454 11.68 -34.74 8.69
N LEU A 455 12.00 -35.52 9.74
CA LEU A 455 11.74 -35.14 11.12
C LEU A 455 12.52 -33.87 11.51
N GLN A 456 13.79 -33.75 11.11
CA GLN A 456 14.60 -32.55 11.33
C GLN A 456 14.10 -31.31 10.57
N THR A 457 13.40 -31.48 9.44
CA THR A 457 12.80 -30.38 8.66
C THR A 457 11.37 -30.03 9.09
N THR A 458 10.68 -30.91 9.83
CA THR A 458 9.29 -30.70 10.26
C THR A 458 9.11 -30.44 11.77
N SER A 459 10.11 -30.66 12.62
CA SER A 459 10.03 -30.25 14.03
C SER A 459 10.31 -28.75 14.22
N GLU A 460 9.38 -28.03 14.86
CA GLU A 460 9.57 -26.61 15.23
C GLU A 460 10.77 -26.39 16.16
N SER A 461 11.14 -27.42 16.94
CA SER A 461 12.31 -27.43 17.82
C SER A 461 13.65 -27.30 17.09
N SER A 462 13.68 -27.45 15.75
CA SER A 462 14.91 -27.29 14.95
C SER A 462 15.42 -25.83 14.84
N LEU A 463 14.69 -24.84 15.35
CA LEU A 463 15.08 -23.42 15.30
C LEU A 463 16.27 -23.02 16.20
N ASN A 464 16.57 -23.78 17.26
CA ASN A 464 17.54 -23.38 18.30
C ASN A 464 18.85 -24.21 18.34
N PHE A 465 19.07 -25.17 17.43
CA PHE A 465 20.24 -26.06 17.50
C PHE A 465 20.94 -26.32 16.15
N ILE A 466 21.02 -25.28 15.31
CA ILE A 466 21.93 -25.21 14.16
C ILE A 466 22.68 -23.87 14.22
N PRO A 467 24.01 -23.80 14.02
CA PRO A 467 24.72 -22.53 13.92
C PRO A 467 24.12 -21.64 12.83
N GLN A 468 24.01 -20.33 13.07
CA GLN A 468 23.23 -19.40 12.23
C GLN A 468 23.70 -19.29 10.76
N ALA A 469 24.87 -19.84 10.43
CA ALA A 469 25.44 -19.92 9.08
C ALA A 469 24.63 -20.77 8.07
N LEU A 470 23.68 -21.62 8.52
CA LEU A 470 22.85 -22.47 7.65
C LEU A 470 21.35 -22.18 7.78
N ARG A 471 20.96 -20.92 7.52
CA ARG A 471 19.54 -20.52 7.49
C ARG A 471 18.81 -21.13 6.28
N ARG A 472 17.71 -21.85 6.54
CA ARG A 472 16.87 -22.49 5.51
C ARG A 472 16.13 -21.44 4.67
N GLU A 473 16.35 -21.50 3.36
CA GLU A 473 15.51 -20.90 2.31
C GLU A 473 15.91 -21.53 0.96
N LYS A 474 17.23 -21.54 0.68
CA LYS A 474 17.81 -22.09 -0.54
C LYS A 474 17.50 -23.58 -0.77
N LEU A 475 17.53 -24.38 0.31
CA LEU A 475 17.34 -25.83 0.25
C LEU A 475 15.88 -26.26 -0.04
N GLU A 476 14.89 -25.46 0.38
CA GLU A 476 13.49 -25.72 -0.02
C GLU A 476 13.26 -25.33 -1.48
N HIS A 477 13.86 -24.23 -1.97
CA HIS A 477 13.81 -23.86 -3.39
C HIS A 477 14.50 -24.90 -4.29
N ASP A 478 15.73 -25.30 -3.96
CA ASP A 478 16.50 -26.30 -4.73
C ASP A 478 15.80 -27.68 -4.73
N MET A 479 15.14 -28.07 -3.63
CA MET A 479 14.37 -29.32 -3.59
C MET A 479 13.05 -29.23 -4.36
N TYR A 480 12.30 -28.11 -4.28
CA TYR A 480 11.13 -27.89 -5.14
C TYR A 480 11.54 -27.93 -6.62
N CYS A 481 12.63 -27.26 -7.00
CA CYS A 481 13.16 -27.32 -8.36
C CYS A 481 13.64 -28.72 -8.77
N SER A 482 14.06 -29.57 -7.81
CA SER A 482 14.49 -30.95 -8.10
C SER A 482 13.31 -31.91 -8.29
N PHE A 483 12.28 -31.83 -7.43
CA PHE A 483 11.02 -32.55 -7.65
C PHE A 483 10.30 -32.06 -8.91
N TRP A 484 10.34 -30.76 -9.19
CA TRP A 484 9.81 -30.18 -10.43
C TRP A 484 10.54 -30.72 -11.67
N LYS A 485 11.89 -30.80 -11.64
CA LYS A 485 12.67 -31.41 -12.73
C LYS A 485 12.38 -32.90 -12.91
N PHE A 486 12.17 -33.65 -11.83
CA PHE A 486 11.78 -35.06 -11.91
C PHE A 486 10.37 -35.23 -12.49
N GLY A 487 9.42 -34.37 -12.09
CA GLY A 487 8.08 -34.29 -12.68
C GLY A 487 8.11 -33.90 -14.16
N GLN A 488 8.91 -32.90 -14.54
CA GLN A 488 9.14 -32.54 -15.95
C GLN A 488 9.68 -33.71 -16.78
N TYR A 489 10.56 -34.56 -16.21
CA TYR A 489 11.06 -35.74 -16.91
C TYR A 489 9.94 -36.77 -17.20
N PHE A 490 8.97 -36.92 -16.29
CA PHE A 490 7.82 -37.80 -16.49
C PHE A 490 6.77 -37.20 -17.44
N VAL A 491 6.50 -35.89 -17.35
CA VAL A 491 5.60 -35.16 -18.26
C VAL A 491 6.14 -35.10 -19.69
N ASN A 492 7.47 -35.05 -19.88
CA ASN A 492 8.08 -35.14 -21.21
C ASN A 492 7.86 -36.49 -21.92
N VAL A 493 7.48 -37.56 -21.20
CA VAL A 493 7.12 -38.85 -21.79
C VAL A 493 5.65 -38.90 -22.23
N ILE A 494 4.79 -38.07 -21.65
CA ILE A 494 3.35 -37.98 -21.95
C ILE A 494 3.04 -36.53 -22.34
N GLY A 495 3.46 -36.16 -23.55
CA GLY A 495 3.66 -34.77 -23.98
C GLY A 495 2.44 -33.85 -23.89
N TYR A 496 2.29 -33.18 -22.75
CA TYR A 496 1.31 -32.12 -22.52
C TYR A 496 2.00 -30.94 -21.81
N ARG A 497 2.34 -29.89 -22.56
CA ARG A 497 2.90 -28.65 -22.00
C ARG A 497 1.81 -27.65 -21.66
N SER A 498 1.82 -27.12 -20.44
CA SER A 498 1.10 -25.91 -20.07
C SER A 498 2.00 -24.66 -20.20
N ASP A 499 2.50 -24.39 -21.41
CA ASP A 499 3.23 -23.16 -21.71
C ASP A 499 2.22 -21.99 -21.87
N HIS A 500 1.84 -21.35 -20.77
CA HIS A 500 1.02 -20.12 -20.78
C HIS A 500 1.88 -18.85 -20.93
N TYR A 501 2.64 -18.76 -22.02
CA TYR A 501 3.01 -17.53 -22.75
C TYR A 501 3.57 -17.95 -24.12
N LEU A 502 2.92 -17.55 -25.22
CA LEU A 502 3.30 -17.97 -26.57
C LEU A 502 4.49 -17.16 -27.11
N PRO A 503 5.47 -17.78 -27.80
CA PRO A 503 6.51 -17.07 -28.51
C PRO A 503 5.96 -16.41 -29.78
N LEU A 504 6.50 -15.24 -30.16
CA LEU A 504 6.21 -14.59 -31.44
C LEU A 504 6.42 -15.58 -32.63
N PRO A 505 5.52 -15.62 -33.63
CA PRO A 505 5.56 -16.63 -34.68
C PRO A 505 6.80 -16.49 -35.58
N LEU A 506 7.70 -17.47 -35.49
CA LEU A 506 8.91 -17.60 -36.31
C LEU A 506 8.56 -18.04 -37.74
N ILE A 507 8.54 -17.10 -38.69
CA ILE A 507 8.34 -17.36 -40.12
C ILE A 507 9.55 -16.85 -40.93
N TYR A 508 9.86 -17.54 -42.02
CA TYR A 508 11.23 -17.70 -42.54
C TYR A 508 11.77 -16.62 -43.51
N LYS A 509 13.09 -16.70 -43.70
CA LYS A 509 13.92 -15.99 -44.71
C LYS A 509 13.31 -15.95 -46.12
N LYS A 510 13.71 -14.90 -46.86
CA LYS A 510 13.56 -14.69 -48.32
C LYS A 510 12.12 -14.62 -48.84
N ILE A 511 11.53 -13.43 -48.67
CA ILE A 511 10.52 -12.90 -49.59
C ILE A 511 11.08 -11.56 -50.11
N SER A 512 10.84 -11.23 -51.38
CA SER A 512 11.21 -9.94 -51.98
C SER A 512 10.24 -9.58 -53.11
N PHE A 513 9.12 -8.94 -52.76
CA PHE A 513 8.08 -8.47 -53.69
C PHE A 513 7.54 -7.10 -53.25
N ALA A 514 6.81 -6.39 -54.11
CA ALA A 514 6.35 -5.02 -53.81
C ALA A 514 5.21 -5.01 -52.75
N TYR A 515 5.56 -4.72 -51.50
CA TYR A 515 4.68 -4.84 -50.32
C TYR A 515 3.56 -3.79 -50.19
N SER A 516 3.54 -2.75 -51.04
CA SER A 516 2.57 -1.64 -50.93
C SER A 516 1.13 -2.03 -51.27
N GLY A 517 0.94 -2.97 -52.21
CA GLY A 517 -0.40 -3.43 -52.64
C GLY A 517 -1.23 -4.07 -51.53
N PRO A 518 -0.76 -5.18 -50.91
CA PRO A 518 -1.49 -5.83 -49.81
C PRO A 518 -1.78 -4.88 -48.63
N SER A 519 -0.82 -4.01 -48.31
CA SER A 519 -0.91 -3.05 -47.20
C SER A 519 -2.00 -2.00 -47.40
N ARG A 520 -2.08 -1.41 -48.60
CA ARG A 520 -3.14 -0.46 -48.96
C ARG A 520 -4.52 -1.14 -49.00
N ASN A 521 -4.60 -2.38 -49.49
CA ASN A 521 -5.86 -3.14 -49.48
C ASN A 521 -6.32 -3.43 -48.04
N TRP A 522 -5.42 -3.89 -47.16
CA TRP A 522 -5.70 -4.08 -45.73
C TRP A 522 -6.18 -2.78 -45.07
N PHE A 523 -5.48 -1.67 -45.30
CA PHE A 523 -5.83 -0.37 -44.73
C PHE A 523 -7.21 0.12 -45.21
N ASN A 524 -7.52 -0.02 -46.50
CA ASN A 524 -8.81 0.38 -47.05
C ASN A 524 -9.96 -0.46 -46.48
N GLN A 525 -9.74 -1.76 -46.26
CA GLN A 525 -10.71 -2.63 -45.58
C GLN A 525 -10.91 -2.21 -44.12
N PHE A 526 -9.82 -2.01 -43.37
CA PHE A 526 -9.84 -1.53 -41.98
C PHE A 526 -10.59 -0.20 -41.83
N ALA A 527 -10.25 0.81 -42.64
CA ALA A 527 -10.91 2.11 -42.67
C ALA A 527 -12.41 2.02 -43.01
N THR A 528 -12.80 1.07 -43.87
CA THR A 528 -14.21 0.83 -44.22
C THR A 528 -14.96 0.19 -43.05
N CYS A 529 -14.44 -0.91 -42.48
CA CYS A 529 -15.10 -1.60 -41.37
C CYS A 529 -15.24 -0.71 -40.12
N LEU A 530 -14.25 0.12 -39.78
CA LEU A 530 -14.36 1.06 -38.65
C LEU A 530 -15.41 2.15 -38.89
N LYS A 531 -15.45 2.72 -40.11
CA LYS A 531 -16.43 3.74 -40.50
C LYS A 531 -17.86 3.19 -40.48
N ASP A 532 -18.04 1.97 -40.98
CA ASP A 532 -19.35 1.34 -41.14
C ASP A 532 -19.77 0.55 -39.87
N ASN A 533 -19.00 0.66 -38.77
CA ASN A 533 -19.23 0.02 -37.46
C ASN A 533 -19.22 -1.52 -37.49
N ASP A 534 -18.58 -2.12 -38.49
CA ASP A 534 -18.42 -3.57 -38.63
C ASP A 534 -17.29 -4.10 -37.74
N VAL A 535 -17.65 -4.47 -36.51
CA VAL A 535 -16.74 -5.07 -35.54
C VAL A 535 -16.20 -6.42 -36.01
N GLU A 536 -17.02 -7.26 -36.66
CA GLU A 536 -16.60 -8.62 -37.02
C GLU A 536 -15.65 -8.63 -38.21
N GLY A 537 -15.93 -7.83 -39.25
CA GLY A 537 -15.00 -7.59 -40.36
C GLY A 537 -13.72 -6.91 -39.91
N THR A 538 -13.81 -5.95 -38.98
CA THR A 538 -12.61 -5.37 -38.35
C THR A 538 -11.75 -6.45 -37.70
N LEU A 539 -12.32 -7.34 -36.88
CA LEU A 539 -11.58 -8.41 -36.19
C LEU A 539 -11.00 -9.44 -37.16
N GLY A 540 -11.64 -9.69 -38.30
CA GLY A 540 -11.11 -10.55 -39.37
C GLY A 540 -9.71 -10.14 -39.85
N LEU A 541 -9.37 -8.85 -39.74
CA LEU A 541 -8.09 -8.26 -40.14
C LEU A 541 -6.95 -8.41 -39.11
N PHE A 542 -7.24 -8.94 -37.91
CA PHE A 542 -6.29 -9.10 -36.79
C PHE A 542 -5.93 -10.58 -36.56
N ASN A 543 -4.84 -10.82 -35.84
CA ASN A 543 -4.49 -12.11 -35.24
C ASN A 543 -5.13 -12.26 -33.85
N ASN A 544 -5.35 -13.50 -33.39
CA ASN A 544 -6.04 -13.78 -32.11
C ASN A 544 -5.41 -13.09 -30.88
N GLU A 545 -4.08 -12.92 -30.87
CA GLU A 545 -3.31 -12.32 -29.77
C GLU A 545 -2.83 -10.88 -30.06
N SER A 546 -3.49 -10.18 -30.98
CA SER A 546 -3.09 -8.83 -31.38
C SER A 546 -3.29 -7.78 -30.28
N TYR A 547 -2.59 -6.65 -30.42
CA TYR A 547 -2.67 -5.51 -29.53
C TYR A 547 -3.38 -4.34 -30.21
N TRP A 548 -4.26 -3.65 -29.49
CA TRP A 548 -4.72 -2.31 -29.84
C TRP A 548 -4.42 -1.36 -28.68
N ARG A 549 -3.49 -0.42 -28.86
CA ARG A 549 -3.18 0.62 -27.87
C ARG A 549 -3.88 1.92 -28.25
N ASP A 550 -4.71 2.46 -27.37
CA ASP A 550 -5.42 3.72 -27.58
C ASP A 550 -4.98 4.77 -26.56
N ILE A 551 -4.60 5.95 -27.06
CA ILE A 551 -4.23 7.12 -26.30
C ILE A 551 -5.26 8.21 -26.61
N LEU A 552 -6.28 8.28 -25.75
CA LEU A 552 -7.44 9.18 -25.78
C LEU A 552 -8.40 9.08 -26.98
N ALA A 553 -7.94 8.72 -28.19
CA ALA A 553 -8.69 8.88 -29.44
C ALA A 553 -10.07 8.20 -29.42
N PHE A 554 -10.17 6.98 -28.88
CA PHE A 554 -11.45 6.31 -28.68
C PHE A 554 -11.90 6.30 -27.21
N THR A 555 -10.95 6.23 -26.28
CA THR A 555 -11.22 5.86 -24.88
C THR A 555 -11.28 7.02 -23.89
N TRP A 556 -10.77 8.21 -24.24
CA TRP A 556 -10.44 9.27 -23.25
C TRP A 556 -9.60 8.78 -22.05
N ASP A 557 -8.83 7.70 -22.23
CA ASP A 557 -7.84 7.18 -21.28
C ASP A 557 -6.59 6.68 -22.04
N PHE A 558 -5.58 6.17 -21.36
CA PHE A 558 -4.50 5.38 -21.97
C PHE A 558 -4.78 3.89 -21.72
N ARG A 559 -5.11 3.13 -22.78
CA ARG A 559 -5.55 1.71 -22.72
C ARG A 559 -4.74 0.83 -23.68
N THR A 560 -4.60 -0.46 -23.34
CA THR A 560 -4.10 -1.48 -24.27
C THR A 560 -5.02 -2.71 -24.23
N PHE A 561 -5.67 -3.00 -25.35
CA PHE A 561 -6.54 -4.16 -25.52
C PHE A 561 -5.74 -5.32 -26.12
N ILE A 562 -5.62 -6.41 -25.36
CA ILE A 562 -4.84 -7.59 -25.71
C ILE A 562 -5.77 -8.71 -26.15
N GLY A 563 -5.61 -9.19 -27.38
CA GLY A 563 -6.37 -10.27 -27.98
C GLY A 563 -7.74 -9.85 -28.53
N THR A 564 -8.21 -10.61 -29.52
CA THR A 564 -9.43 -10.28 -30.30
C THR A 564 -10.69 -10.14 -29.44
N ASN A 565 -10.83 -10.88 -28.34
CA ASN A 565 -11.99 -10.76 -27.45
C ASN A 565 -12.06 -9.39 -26.75
N ASN A 566 -10.93 -8.85 -26.28
CA ASN A 566 -10.90 -7.55 -25.63
C ASN A 566 -11.06 -6.42 -26.66
N ILE A 567 -10.43 -6.55 -27.83
CA ILE A 567 -10.62 -5.63 -28.96
C ILE A 567 -12.08 -5.62 -29.42
N LYS A 568 -12.74 -6.78 -29.48
CA LYS A 568 -14.17 -6.93 -29.85
C LYS A 568 -15.09 -6.15 -28.92
N GLN A 569 -14.85 -6.21 -27.62
CA GLN A 569 -15.65 -5.50 -26.63
C GLN A 569 -15.41 -3.98 -26.74
N PHE A 570 -14.15 -3.55 -26.74
CA PHE A 570 -13.75 -2.15 -26.95
C PHE A 570 -14.40 -1.53 -28.20
N LEU A 571 -14.38 -2.22 -29.35
CA LEU A 571 -14.95 -1.70 -30.60
C LEU A 571 -16.48 -1.59 -30.53
N LYS A 572 -17.17 -2.58 -29.93
CA LYS A 572 -18.62 -2.49 -29.68
C LYS A 572 -19.00 -1.29 -28.82
N ASP A 573 -18.21 -1.04 -27.77
CA ASP A 573 -18.52 -0.01 -26.79
C ASP A 573 -18.20 1.41 -27.29
N ARG A 574 -17.27 1.56 -28.25
CA ARG A 574 -16.73 2.88 -28.65
C ARG A 574 -16.97 3.29 -30.11
N LEU A 575 -17.10 2.40 -31.09
CA LEU A 575 -17.21 2.84 -32.50
C LEU A 575 -18.45 3.72 -32.76
N SER A 576 -19.61 3.34 -32.22
CA SER A 576 -20.87 4.05 -32.38
C SER A 576 -20.88 5.45 -31.72
N ILE A 577 -20.07 5.64 -30.67
CA ILE A 577 -19.89 6.89 -29.95
C ILE A 577 -18.84 7.77 -30.65
N SER A 578 -17.71 7.17 -31.05
CA SER A 578 -16.53 7.88 -31.56
C SER A 578 -16.57 8.16 -33.06
N GLN A 579 -17.38 7.42 -33.82
CA GLN A 579 -17.71 7.65 -35.24
C GLN A 579 -16.49 8.03 -36.10
N PRO A 580 -15.46 7.15 -36.20
CA PRO A 580 -14.22 7.49 -36.85
C PRO A 580 -14.40 7.61 -38.36
N LYS A 581 -13.86 8.68 -38.95
CA LYS A 581 -14.04 9.05 -40.37
C LYS A 581 -12.79 9.66 -40.98
N ALA A 582 -12.84 9.94 -42.28
CA ALA A 582 -11.77 10.61 -43.05
C ALA A 582 -10.37 9.96 -42.94
N PHE A 583 -10.31 8.64 -42.80
CA PHE A 583 -9.06 7.86 -42.78
C PHE A 583 -8.18 8.14 -44.03
N LYS A 584 -6.90 8.46 -43.80
CA LYS A 584 -5.91 8.73 -44.85
C LYS A 584 -4.58 8.07 -44.50
N LEU A 585 -4.04 7.26 -45.42
CA LEU A 585 -2.71 6.66 -45.28
C LEU A 585 -1.61 7.70 -45.53
N ARG A 586 -0.53 7.65 -44.74
CA ARG A 586 0.74 8.35 -45.01
C ARG A 586 1.67 7.41 -45.77
N ASP A 587 1.56 7.43 -47.09
CA ASP A 587 2.34 6.56 -48.00
C ASP A 587 3.85 6.75 -47.85
N GLU A 588 4.31 7.94 -47.46
CA GLU A 588 5.71 8.28 -47.19
C GLU A 588 6.26 7.61 -45.91
N LEU A 589 5.38 7.04 -45.07
CA LEU A 589 5.72 6.29 -43.86
C LEU A 589 5.33 4.79 -43.94
N LEU A 590 4.95 4.31 -45.13
CA LEU A 590 4.68 2.90 -45.40
C LEU A 590 5.98 2.15 -45.73
N GLY A 591 6.40 1.22 -44.87
CA GLY A 591 7.66 0.50 -45.06
C GLY A 591 7.72 -0.89 -44.41
N VAL A 592 8.52 -1.78 -45.00
CA VAL A 592 8.93 -3.03 -44.35
C VAL A 592 10.01 -2.73 -43.32
N GLN A 593 9.89 -3.30 -42.14
CA GLN A 593 10.89 -3.24 -41.08
C GLN A 593 11.27 -4.66 -40.68
N GLN A 594 12.57 -4.93 -40.58
CA GLN A 594 13.12 -6.18 -40.08
C GLN A 594 14.03 -5.88 -38.86
N PRO A 595 13.45 -5.60 -37.68
CA PRO A 595 14.22 -5.20 -36.49
C PRO A 595 15.17 -6.30 -35.98
N TYR A 596 14.87 -7.57 -36.24
CA TYR A 596 15.73 -8.70 -35.91
C TYR A 596 15.76 -9.71 -37.07
N PRO A 597 16.82 -10.56 -37.20
CA PRO A 597 16.94 -11.52 -38.30
C PRO A 597 15.76 -12.49 -38.43
N ASP A 598 15.03 -12.71 -37.35
CA ASP A 598 13.89 -13.61 -37.19
C ASP A 598 12.52 -12.90 -37.12
N LEU A 599 12.46 -11.57 -37.24
CA LEU A 599 11.24 -10.78 -37.08
C LEU A 599 11.09 -9.72 -38.18
N ILE A 600 10.01 -9.81 -38.96
CA ILE A 600 9.68 -8.90 -40.07
C ILE A 600 8.21 -8.46 -40.00
N TRP A 601 7.94 -7.19 -40.25
CA TRP A 601 6.59 -6.65 -40.38
C TRP A 601 6.53 -5.52 -41.42
N ILE A 602 5.32 -5.17 -41.85
CA ILE A 602 5.06 -3.90 -42.55
C ILE A 602 4.53 -2.92 -41.52
N SER A 603 5.14 -1.74 -41.41
CA SER A 603 4.62 -0.64 -40.61
C SER A 603 4.14 0.50 -41.49
N PHE A 604 3.11 1.20 -41.03
CA PHE A 604 2.52 2.35 -41.71
C PHE A 604 1.89 3.30 -40.70
N MET A 605 1.80 4.58 -41.06
CA MET A 605 1.07 5.60 -40.30
C MET A 605 -0.16 6.08 -41.08
N PHE A 606 -1.21 6.49 -40.38
CA PHE A 606 -2.42 7.07 -40.96
C PHE A 606 -2.97 8.19 -40.09
N ASP A 607 -3.75 9.08 -40.71
CA ASP A 607 -4.54 10.13 -40.05
C ASP A 607 -6.03 9.76 -40.13
N PHE A 608 -6.83 10.21 -39.16
CA PHE A 608 -8.29 10.09 -39.17
C PHE A 608 -8.95 11.15 -38.27
N GLU A 609 -10.27 11.25 -38.33
CA GLU A 609 -11.08 12.11 -37.45
C GLU A 609 -11.91 11.27 -36.48
N VAL A 610 -12.06 11.75 -35.24
CA VAL A 610 -12.95 11.19 -34.22
C VAL A 610 -14.19 12.06 -34.13
N GLY A 611 -15.28 11.61 -34.77
CA GLY A 611 -16.56 12.33 -34.82
C GLY A 611 -16.38 13.78 -35.22
N ASP A 612 -16.96 14.70 -34.46
CA ASP A 612 -16.72 16.15 -34.56
C ASP A 612 -15.96 16.70 -33.33
N THR A 613 -15.28 15.80 -32.63
CA THR A 613 -14.52 16.05 -31.40
C THR A 613 -13.07 16.41 -31.70
N GLY A 614 -12.38 15.59 -32.51
CA GLY A 614 -10.93 15.70 -32.67
C GLY A 614 -10.35 15.13 -33.96
N ILE A 615 -9.06 15.38 -34.13
CA ILE A 615 -8.19 14.86 -35.19
C ILE A 615 -7.24 13.86 -34.52
N ALA A 616 -7.00 12.72 -35.14
CA ALA A 616 -6.24 11.62 -34.59
C ALA A 616 -5.26 11.04 -35.62
N SER A 617 -4.21 10.37 -35.12
CA SER A 617 -3.30 9.57 -35.92
C SER A 617 -3.29 8.12 -35.43
N GLY A 618 -2.77 7.22 -36.25
CA GLY A 618 -2.55 5.84 -35.86
C GLY A 618 -1.38 5.20 -36.59
N ILE A 619 -0.85 4.14 -36.00
CA ILE A 619 0.27 3.35 -36.54
C ILE A 619 -0.12 1.89 -36.54
N GLY A 620 0.04 1.22 -37.68
CA GLY A 620 -0.17 -0.21 -37.82
C GLY A 620 1.13 -0.99 -37.99
N ARG A 621 1.11 -2.25 -37.54
CA ARG A 621 2.13 -3.27 -37.84
C ARG A 621 1.46 -4.56 -38.30
N LEU A 622 1.63 -4.90 -39.58
CA LEU A 622 1.11 -6.12 -40.19
C LEU A 622 2.19 -7.21 -40.23
N VAL A 623 1.83 -8.43 -39.88
CA VAL A 623 2.71 -9.62 -39.97
C VAL A 623 2.15 -10.61 -41.01
N PRO A 624 3.02 -11.28 -41.79
CA PRO A 624 2.60 -12.22 -42.81
C PRO A 624 2.04 -13.50 -42.15
N GLN A 625 1.04 -14.08 -42.79
CA GLN A 625 0.40 -15.34 -42.38
C GLN A 625 0.89 -16.51 -43.24
N ILE A 626 0.66 -17.75 -42.76
CA ILE A 626 1.06 -18.98 -43.46
C ILE A 626 0.32 -19.14 -44.80
N ASP A 627 -0.89 -18.61 -44.91
CA ASP A 627 -1.70 -18.58 -46.15
C ASP A 627 -1.30 -17.45 -47.13
N GLY A 628 -0.29 -16.64 -46.79
CA GLY A 628 0.16 -15.49 -47.58
C GLY A 628 -0.66 -14.21 -47.37
N SER A 629 -1.69 -14.23 -46.52
CA SER A 629 -2.40 -13.02 -46.10
C SER A 629 -1.56 -12.16 -45.14
N TRP A 630 -2.03 -10.95 -44.86
CA TRP A 630 -1.41 -10.03 -43.90
C TRP A 630 -2.45 -9.64 -42.85
N LYS A 631 -2.07 -9.71 -41.58
CA LYS A 631 -2.94 -9.37 -40.45
C LYS A 631 -2.22 -8.42 -39.50
N ALA A 632 -2.97 -7.50 -38.89
CA ALA A 632 -2.44 -6.67 -37.83
C ALA A 632 -1.99 -7.53 -36.65
N ASN A 633 -0.81 -7.22 -36.12
CA ASN A 633 -0.33 -7.70 -34.82
C ASN A 633 -0.41 -6.59 -33.76
N CYS A 634 -0.25 -5.34 -34.18
CA CYS A 634 -0.39 -4.16 -33.34
C CYS A 634 -1.04 -3.02 -34.13
N ILE A 635 -2.07 -2.41 -33.56
CA ILE A 635 -2.61 -1.10 -33.94
C ILE A 635 -2.39 -0.13 -32.77
N PHE A 636 -2.06 1.10 -33.10
CA PHE A 636 -1.98 2.23 -32.19
C PHE A 636 -2.86 3.36 -32.69
N THR A 637 -3.61 4.02 -31.79
CA THR A 637 -4.45 5.19 -32.11
C THR A 637 -4.27 6.30 -31.08
N ASN A 638 -4.14 7.53 -31.55
CA ASN A 638 -3.62 8.67 -30.78
C ASN A 638 -4.41 9.95 -31.09
N LEU A 639 -4.91 10.65 -30.07
CA LEU A 639 -5.54 11.95 -30.27
C LEU A 639 -4.46 13.01 -30.53
N GLU A 640 -4.53 13.68 -31.68
CA GLU A 640 -3.54 14.70 -32.08
C GLU A 640 -4.01 16.12 -31.76
N ASP A 641 -5.29 16.43 -31.94
CA ASP A 641 -5.83 17.79 -31.84
C ASP A 641 -7.35 17.82 -31.61
N LEU A 642 -7.89 18.95 -31.16
CA LEU A 642 -9.33 19.19 -30.98
C LEU A 642 -9.93 20.00 -32.13
N LYS A 643 -11.05 19.51 -32.69
CA LYS A 643 -11.74 20.22 -33.77
C LYS A 643 -12.29 21.57 -33.28
N GLY A 644 -11.79 22.65 -33.86
CA GLY A 644 -12.13 24.03 -33.53
C GLY A 644 -11.21 24.70 -32.50
N PHE A 645 -10.27 23.97 -31.89
CA PHE A 645 -9.34 24.50 -30.87
C PHE A 645 -7.88 24.10 -31.13
N PRO A 646 -7.31 24.41 -32.32
CA PRO A 646 -5.94 24.04 -32.67
C PRO A 646 -4.89 24.84 -31.88
N GLU A 647 -3.68 24.28 -31.74
CA GLU A 647 -2.52 24.98 -31.17
C GLU A 647 -2.20 26.27 -31.97
N LYS A 648 -2.11 27.43 -31.30
CA LYS A 648 -1.87 28.78 -31.89
C LYS A 648 -0.43 29.02 -32.39
N VAL A 649 0.13 28.04 -33.09
CA VAL A 649 1.48 28.05 -33.65
C VAL A 649 1.46 28.29 -35.16
N GLY A 650 2.63 28.47 -35.78
CA GLY A 650 2.74 28.57 -37.25
C GLY A 650 1.94 29.76 -37.81
N SER A 651 0.97 29.49 -38.67
CA SER A 651 0.03 30.47 -39.26
C SER A 651 -1.16 30.83 -38.36
N LEU A 652 -1.33 30.17 -37.21
CA LEU A 652 -2.42 30.39 -36.26
C LEU A 652 -2.02 31.29 -35.07
N ARG A 653 -0.82 31.87 -35.11
CA ARG A 653 -0.36 32.88 -34.14
C ARG A 653 -1.20 34.17 -34.24
N ASN A 654 -1.19 34.98 -33.19
CA ASN A 654 -1.70 36.35 -33.28
C ASN A 654 -0.92 37.15 -34.35
N LEU A 655 -1.64 37.79 -35.27
CA LEU A 655 -1.08 38.60 -36.36
C LEU A 655 -1.05 40.11 -36.01
N GLU A 656 -1.75 40.53 -34.96
CA GLU A 656 -1.90 41.94 -34.60
C GLU A 656 -0.61 42.51 -33.97
N PRO A 657 -0.11 43.67 -34.44
CA PRO A 657 1.11 44.28 -33.93
C PRO A 657 0.90 44.87 -32.52
N ASN A 658 1.58 44.29 -31.53
CA ASN A 658 1.47 44.70 -30.14
C ASN A 658 2.32 45.95 -29.84
N HIS A 659 1.85 47.12 -30.31
CA HIS A 659 2.56 48.40 -30.27
C HIS A 659 2.78 48.96 -28.84
N GLY A 660 3.78 48.42 -28.12
CA GLY A 660 4.19 48.89 -26.80
C GLY A 660 3.29 48.46 -25.63
N LEU A 661 2.15 47.80 -25.91
CA LEU A 661 1.24 47.30 -24.88
C LEU A 661 1.70 45.94 -24.31
N TRP A 662 2.61 45.23 -24.99
CA TRP A 662 3.05 43.87 -24.64
C TRP A 662 3.48 43.74 -23.19
N GLU A 663 4.34 44.64 -22.69
CA GLU A 663 4.86 44.55 -21.33
C GLU A 663 3.75 44.72 -20.28
N ALA A 664 2.80 45.64 -20.52
CA ALA A 664 1.67 45.85 -19.63
C ALA A 664 0.70 44.66 -19.64
N LEU A 665 0.42 44.09 -20.82
CA LEU A 665 -0.43 42.91 -20.97
C LEU A 665 0.22 41.66 -20.34
N ARG A 666 1.53 41.46 -20.56
CA ARG A 666 2.30 40.34 -19.99
C ARG A 666 2.36 40.40 -18.46
N ARG A 667 2.50 41.60 -17.87
CA ARG A 667 2.39 41.80 -16.41
C ARG A 667 1.00 41.40 -15.89
N ARG A 668 -0.08 41.94 -16.47
CA ARG A 668 -1.48 41.62 -16.06
C ARG A 668 -1.77 40.12 -16.14
N GLU A 669 -1.33 39.47 -17.21
CA GLU A 669 -1.48 38.03 -17.40
C GLU A 669 -0.70 37.23 -16.34
N THR A 670 0.54 37.62 -16.05
CA THR A 670 1.38 36.93 -15.05
C THR A 670 0.89 37.15 -13.61
N ALA A 671 0.24 38.30 -13.35
CA ALA A 671 -0.38 38.64 -12.07
C ALA A 671 -1.84 38.17 -11.94
N PHE A 672 -2.43 37.58 -12.99
CA PHE A 672 -3.82 37.13 -13.05
C PHE A 672 -4.86 38.22 -12.73
N GLU A 673 -4.56 39.48 -13.04
CA GLU A 673 -5.42 40.66 -12.76
C GLU A 673 -6.81 40.58 -13.41
N ASP A 674 -6.93 39.88 -14.54
CA ASP A 674 -8.13 39.84 -15.38
C ASP A 674 -8.98 38.57 -15.22
N LYS A 675 -8.40 37.47 -14.69
CA LYS A 675 -9.07 36.17 -14.47
C LYS A 675 -8.16 35.22 -13.67
N GLU A 676 -8.76 34.30 -12.93
CA GLU A 676 -8.08 33.16 -12.31
C GLU A 676 -7.47 32.18 -13.35
N PRO A 677 -6.50 31.33 -12.95
CA PRO A 677 -6.03 30.21 -13.77
C PRO A 677 -7.09 29.09 -13.86
N THR A 678 -7.33 28.57 -15.07
CA THR A 678 -8.08 27.32 -15.32
C THR A 678 -7.33 26.10 -14.76
N ALA A 679 -5.99 26.14 -14.77
CA ALA A 679 -5.13 25.06 -14.31
C ALA A 679 -3.98 25.58 -13.43
N LEU A 680 -3.81 24.98 -12.24
CA LEU A 680 -2.66 25.18 -11.35
C LEU A 680 -1.66 24.03 -11.53
N ILE A 681 -0.39 24.37 -11.75
CA ILE A 681 0.70 23.42 -11.99
C ILE A 681 1.72 23.56 -10.86
N ILE A 682 1.92 22.50 -10.07
CA ILE A 682 2.83 22.52 -8.91
C ILE A 682 4.19 21.94 -9.33
N GLY A 683 5.21 22.80 -9.39
CA GLY A 683 6.60 22.48 -9.73
C GLY A 683 7.03 23.02 -11.10
N GLY A 684 8.12 23.79 -11.12
CA GLY A 684 8.76 24.35 -12.31
C GLY A 684 9.84 23.45 -12.92
N GLY A 685 9.68 22.13 -12.79
CA GLY A 685 10.46 21.14 -13.53
C GLY A 685 9.98 20.99 -14.97
N GLN A 686 10.62 20.11 -15.75
CA GLN A 686 10.35 19.99 -17.19
C GLN A 686 8.87 19.65 -17.49
N GLY A 687 8.30 18.59 -16.89
CA GLY A 687 6.88 18.26 -17.07
C GLY A 687 5.91 19.40 -16.74
N GLY A 688 6.24 20.26 -15.78
CA GLY A 688 5.47 21.47 -15.43
C GLY A 688 5.58 22.59 -16.46
N MET A 689 6.78 22.86 -16.96
CA MET A 689 7.03 23.81 -18.06
C MET A 689 6.37 23.36 -19.37
N GLU A 690 6.36 22.06 -19.64
CA GLU A 690 5.86 21.49 -20.89
C GLU A 690 4.34 21.45 -20.94
N ILE A 691 3.66 21.08 -19.84
CA ILE A 691 2.20 21.22 -19.76
C ILE A 691 1.77 22.69 -19.80
N ALA A 692 2.50 23.60 -19.14
CA ALA A 692 2.22 25.04 -19.21
C ALA A 692 2.32 25.58 -20.66
N ALA A 693 3.37 25.20 -21.40
CA ALA A 693 3.51 25.59 -22.80
C ALA A 693 2.39 25.03 -23.69
N ARG A 694 2.01 23.76 -23.50
CA ARG A 694 0.88 23.13 -24.22
C ARG A 694 -0.45 23.83 -23.95
N LEU A 695 -0.72 24.20 -22.69
CA LEU A 695 -1.93 24.91 -22.28
C LEU A 695 -1.96 26.35 -22.83
N LYS A 696 -0.84 27.08 -22.77
CA LYS A 696 -0.68 28.43 -23.36
C LYS A 696 -1.02 28.43 -24.86
N MET A 697 -0.56 27.44 -25.63
CA MET A 697 -0.87 27.35 -27.07
C MET A 697 -2.33 26.99 -27.38
N LEU A 698 -3.12 26.54 -26.39
CA LEU A 698 -4.56 26.21 -26.50
C LEU A 698 -5.47 27.27 -25.84
N ASP A 699 -4.94 28.45 -25.52
CA ASP A 699 -5.58 29.55 -24.76
C ASP A 699 -5.99 29.20 -23.31
N VAL A 700 -5.63 28.03 -22.79
CA VAL A 700 -6.01 27.64 -21.42
C VAL A 700 -5.21 28.46 -20.41
N SER A 701 -5.92 29.14 -19.51
CA SER A 701 -5.31 29.94 -18.44
C SER A 701 -4.58 29.01 -17.46
N ALA A 702 -3.26 29.11 -17.36
CA ALA A 702 -2.46 28.23 -16.51
C ALA A 702 -1.41 29.01 -15.72
N LEU A 703 -1.23 28.64 -14.44
CA LEU A 703 -0.20 29.17 -13.53
C LEU A 703 0.72 28.02 -13.09
N VAL A 704 2.03 28.23 -13.20
CA VAL A 704 3.04 27.35 -12.58
C VAL A 704 3.54 27.96 -11.27
N VAL A 705 3.55 27.16 -10.21
CA VAL A 705 4.09 27.52 -8.90
C VAL A 705 5.37 26.73 -8.63
N GLU A 706 6.49 27.42 -8.41
CA GLU A 706 7.80 26.84 -8.10
C GLU A 706 8.34 27.42 -6.79
N LYS A 707 8.81 26.55 -5.91
CA LYS A 707 9.28 26.93 -4.58
C LYS A 707 10.72 27.42 -4.54
N ASN A 708 11.55 27.01 -5.50
CA ASN A 708 12.88 27.57 -5.67
C ASN A 708 12.77 29.01 -6.19
N ALA A 709 13.79 29.84 -5.94
CA ALA A 709 13.79 31.24 -6.34
C ALA A 709 13.84 31.46 -7.87
N ARG A 710 14.37 30.48 -8.61
CA ARG A 710 14.50 30.52 -10.08
C ARG A 710 14.03 29.21 -10.70
N ILE A 711 13.58 29.28 -11.96
CA ILE A 711 13.26 28.09 -12.73
C ILE A 711 14.54 27.31 -13.07
N GLY A 712 14.40 25.99 -13.14
CA GLY A 712 15.52 25.07 -13.30
C GLY A 712 16.35 24.84 -12.04
N ASP A 713 16.11 25.53 -10.91
CA ASP A 713 16.89 25.31 -9.67
C ASP A 713 16.69 23.90 -9.08
N SER A 714 15.54 23.27 -9.33
CA SER A 714 15.30 21.83 -9.09
C SER A 714 16.30 20.90 -9.80
N TRP A 715 17.02 21.39 -10.81
CA TRP A 715 18.19 20.77 -11.47
C TRP A 715 19.52 21.43 -11.06
N ARG A 716 19.57 22.76 -10.91
CA ARG A 716 20.78 23.53 -10.58
C ARG A 716 21.34 23.23 -9.19
N ASN A 717 20.46 22.97 -8.22
CA ASN A 717 20.79 22.70 -6.82
C ASN A 717 21.00 21.20 -6.53
N ARG A 718 21.18 20.39 -7.59
CA ARG A 718 21.64 18.99 -7.49
C ARG A 718 23.16 18.94 -7.45
N TYR A 719 23.70 17.75 -7.18
CA TYR A 719 25.14 17.52 -7.20
C TYR A 719 25.75 17.94 -8.56
N LYS A 720 26.84 18.72 -8.51
CA LYS A 720 27.37 19.44 -9.70
C LYS A 720 27.82 18.53 -10.85
N ALA A 721 28.15 17.28 -10.58
CA ALA A 721 28.48 16.27 -11.59
C ALA A 721 27.26 15.72 -12.36
N LEU A 722 26.02 16.08 -12.00
CA LEU A 722 24.81 15.59 -12.66
C LEU A 722 24.78 15.98 -14.14
N CYS A 723 24.74 14.97 -14.99
CA CYS A 723 24.51 15.07 -16.43
C CYS A 723 23.28 14.23 -16.81
N LEU A 724 22.59 14.61 -17.88
CA LEU A 724 21.60 13.74 -18.51
C LEU A 724 22.31 12.50 -19.07
N HIS A 725 21.76 11.32 -18.76
CA HIS A 725 22.18 10.03 -19.32
C HIS A 725 21.45 9.71 -20.63
N ASP A 726 20.33 10.39 -20.86
CA ASP A 726 19.53 10.40 -22.08
C ASP A 726 20.15 11.40 -23.09
N PRO A 727 20.03 11.17 -24.42
CA PRO A 727 20.70 11.99 -25.42
C PRO A 727 19.87 13.17 -25.93
N VAL A 728 20.53 14.25 -26.36
CA VAL A 728 19.95 15.56 -26.73
C VAL A 728 18.77 15.50 -27.71
N TRP A 729 18.76 14.57 -28.66
CA TRP A 729 17.69 14.39 -29.66
C TRP A 729 16.41 13.75 -29.09
N TYR A 730 16.55 12.99 -28.00
CA TYR A 730 15.46 12.39 -27.24
C TYR A 730 14.87 13.37 -26.22
N ASP A 731 15.69 14.32 -25.75
CA ASP A 731 15.40 15.21 -24.61
C ASP A 731 14.81 16.59 -24.98
N HIS A 732 14.54 16.88 -26.27
CA HIS A 732 13.97 18.17 -26.69
C HIS A 732 12.65 18.55 -25.97
N MET A 733 12.35 19.85 -25.86
CA MET A 733 11.07 20.32 -25.31
C MET A 733 10.06 20.62 -26.45
N PRO A 734 8.74 20.68 -26.16
CA PRO A 734 7.72 21.13 -27.12
C PRO A 734 8.06 22.49 -27.74
N TYR A 735 7.77 22.64 -29.04
CA TYR A 735 7.91 23.87 -29.84
C TYR A 735 9.34 24.43 -30.03
N LEU A 736 10.22 24.30 -29.04
CA LEU A 736 11.58 24.85 -29.04
C LEU A 736 12.61 23.74 -28.79
N PRO A 737 13.23 23.17 -29.84
CA PRO A 737 14.28 22.17 -29.70
C PRO A 737 15.57 22.79 -29.14
N PHE A 738 16.45 21.95 -28.58
CA PHE A 738 17.76 22.43 -28.12
C PHE A 738 18.63 22.90 -29.30
N PRO A 739 19.42 23.97 -29.14
CA PRO A 739 20.36 24.44 -30.15
C PRO A 739 21.33 23.34 -30.64
N PRO A 740 21.56 23.17 -31.96
CA PRO A 740 22.42 22.10 -32.51
C PRO A 740 23.90 22.09 -32.08
N ASN A 741 24.36 23.10 -31.33
CA ASN A 741 25.71 23.15 -30.75
C ASN A 741 25.78 22.60 -29.30
N TRP A 742 24.70 21.99 -28.81
CA TRP A 742 24.68 21.36 -27.49
C TRP A 742 25.47 20.04 -27.48
N PRO A 743 26.06 19.65 -26.33
CA PRO A 743 26.66 18.33 -26.18
C PRO A 743 25.58 17.26 -26.20
N ALA A 744 25.89 16.09 -26.77
CA ALA A 744 24.95 14.97 -26.88
C ALA A 744 24.37 14.52 -25.53
N TYR A 745 25.13 14.68 -24.44
CA TYR A 745 24.66 14.53 -23.06
C TYR A 745 24.82 15.87 -22.34
N SER A 746 23.75 16.38 -21.73
CA SER A 746 23.70 17.76 -21.25
C SER A 746 23.78 17.89 -19.72
N PRO A 747 24.74 18.68 -19.17
CA PRO A 747 24.86 18.92 -17.74
C PRO A 747 23.62 19.60 -17.12
N ALA A 748 23.26 19.24 -15.89
CA ALA A 748 22.07 19.75 -15.21
C ALA A 748 22.03 21.28 -15.08
N ALA A 749 23.17 21.94 -14.84
CA ALA A 749 23.24 23.40 -14.79
C ALA A 749 22.94 24.08 -16.14
N LYS A 750 23.18 23.39 -17.26
CA LYS A 750 22.86 23.85 -18.63
C LYS A 750 21.38 23.65 -18.94
N LEU A 751 20.80 22.50 -18.57
CA LEU A 751 19.35 22.27 -18.62
C LEU A 751 18.59 23.26 -17.74
N ALA A 752 19.09 23.56 -16.54
CA ALA A 752 18.49 24.53 -15.62
C ALA A 752 18.39 25.94 -16.24
N GLY A 753 19.47 26.42 -16.86
CA GLY A 753 19.46 27.71 -17.59
C GLY A 753 18.57 27.68 -18.84
N TRP A 754 18.35 26.52 -19.45
CA TRP A 754 17.41 26.39 -20.55
C TRP A 754 15.95 26.39 -20.09
N LEU A 755 15.58 25.72 -19.00
CA LEU A 755 14.23 25.76 -18.45
C LEU A 755 13.82 27.20 -18.08
N GLU A 756 14.77 27.96 -17.53
CA GLU A 756 14.62 29.38 -17.20
C GLU A 756 14.37 30.24 -18.45
N TYR A 757 15.19 30.07 -19.49
CA TYR A 757 14.99 30.72 -20.80
C TYR A 757 13.72 30.26 -21.52
N TYR A 758 13.33 28.98 -21.41
CA TYR A 758 12.13 28.42 -22.03
C TYR A 758 10.86 29.01 -21.42
N ALA A 759 10.83 29.25 -20.11
CA ALA A 759 9.72 29.93 -19.44
C ALA A 759 9.52 31.36 -19.95
N GLU A 760 10.61 32.10 -20.17
CA GLU A 760 10.61 33.44 -20.76
C GLU A 760 10.18 33.41 -22.23
N ALA A 761 10.85 32.61 -23.06
CA ALA A 761 10.65 32.55 -24.51
C ALA A 761 9.28 31.99 -24.95
N MET A 762 8.64 31.19 -24.10
CA MET A 762 7.28 30.67 -24.31
C MET A 762 6.19 31.48 -23.59
N GLU A 763 6.54 32.61 -22.97
CA GLU A 763 5.66 33.51 -22.21
C GLU A 763 4.81 32.77 -21.13
N LEU A 764 5.43 31.87 -20.36
CA LEU A 764 4.73 31.08 -19.34
C LEU A 764 4.45 31.91 -18.08
N ASN A 765 3.28 31.72 -17.46
CA ASN A 765 2.94 32.36 -16.19
C ASN A 765 3.53 31.52 -15.05
N VAL A 766 4.52 32.07 -14.35
CA VAL A 766 5.30 31.35 -13.34
C VAL A 766 5.51 32.22 -12.11
N TRP A 767 5.17 31.71 -10.93
CA TRP A 767 5.52 32.31 -9.64
C TRP A 767 6.60 31.47 -8.97
N THR A 768 7.80 32.06 -8.82
CA THR A 768 8.93 31.44 -8.09
C THR A 768 8.94 31.86 -6.62
N SER A 769 9.78 31.23 -5.79
CA SER A 769 9.80 31.37 -4.32
C SER A 769 8.44 31.07 -3.65
N CYS A 770 7.58 30.30 -4.29
CA CYS A 770 6.23 30.01 -3.85
C CYS A 770 6.07 28.51 -3.62
N GLU A 771 6.02 28.08 -2.35
CA GLU A 771 5.75 26.69 -1.97
C GLU A 771 4.25 26.52 -1.68
N VAL A 772 3.58 25.64 -2.43
CA VAL A 772 2.21 25.22 -2.09
C VAL A 772 2.29 24.37 -0.83
N THR A 773 1.88 24.94 0.30
CA THR A 773 1.75 24.23 1.57
C THR A 773 0.55 23.29 1.52
N LYS A 774 -0.63 23.85 1.21
CA LYS A 774 -1.92 23.17 1.08
C LYS A 774 -2.56 23.42 -0.29
N ALA A 775 -3.32 22.44 -0.79
CA ALA A 775 -4.38 22.63 -1.77
C ALA A 775 -5.68 21.96 -1.29
N ASP A 776 -6.71 22.77 -1.04
CA ASP A 776 -8.06 22.34 -0.66
C ASP A 776 -9.02 22.40 -1.85
N ARG A 777 -9.98 21.46 -1.91
CA ARG A 777 -11.37 21.82 -2.21
C ARG A 777 -11.99 22.18 -0.86
N ASP A 778 -12.87 23.18 -0.81
CA ASP A 778 -13.54 23.61 0.43
C ASP A 778 -13.96 22.38 1.29
N GLU A 779 -13.50 22.22 2.54
CA GLU A 779 -12.97 23.22 3.50
C GLU A 779 -11.64 22.79 4.21
N ALA A 780 -10.78 23.78 4.56
CA ALA A 780 -9.70 23.91 5.59
C ALA A 780 -8.95 22.67 6.18
N ASN A 781 -7.63 22.62 6.45
CA ASN A 781 -6.60 23.41 7.20
C ASN A 781 -5.26 22.56 7.21
N ASP A 782 -4.08 23.00 7.73
CA ASP A 782 -2.77 22.24 7.59
C ASP A 782 -1.78 22.26 8.82
N THR A 783 -0.53 21.77 8.64
CA THR A 783 0.41 21.15 9.63
C THR A 783 1.83 21.83 9.70
N GLU A 784 3.01 21.34 10.19
CA GLU A 784 3.71 20.02 10.13
C GLU A 784 4.68 19.70 11.34
N CYS A 785 6.02 19.81 11.25
CA CYS A 785 7.03 19.20 12.19
C CYS A 785 8.47 19.81 12.16
N PRO A 786 9.34 19.49 13.16
CA PRO A 786 10.79 19.28 12.92
C PRO A 786 11.45 18.08 13.69
N PHE A 787 12.74 17.79 13.42
CA PHE A 787 13.54 16.62 13.91
C PHE A 787 15.00 16.96 14.31
N ILE A 788 15.65 16.08 15.10
CA ILE A 788 17.04 16.11 15.65
C ILE A 788 17.50 14.63 15.87
N SER A 789 18.76 14.14 15.76
CA SER A 789 20.02 14.52 15.06
C SER A 789 21.04 13.33 15.10
N TRP A 790 22.21 13.43 14.45
CA TRP A 790 23.40 12.55 14.62
C TRP A 790 24.69 13.41 14.57
N HIS A 791 25.85 12.87 14.97
CA HIS A 791 27.10 13.64 15.08
C HIS A 791 27.98 13.68 13.82
N GLY A 792 27.76 12.79 12.85
CA GLY A 792 28.36 12.88 11.52
C GLY A 792 27.44 13.55 10.50
N GLN A 793 27.92 13.75 9.27
CA GLN A 793 27.14 14.42 8.23
C GLN A 793 26.31 13.43 7.40
N ILE A 794 25.00 13.36 7.66
CA ILE A 794 24.03 12.65 6.79
C ILE A 794 23.47 13.62 5.76
N LEU A 795 23.46 13.22 4.48
CA LEU A 795 22.76 13.91 3.40
C LEU A 795 21.95 12.90 2.58
N HIS A 796 20.77 13.27 2.11
CA HIS A 796 20.16 12.61 0.95
C HIS A 796 20.88 13.08 -0.35
N SER A 797 20.79 12.29 -1.42
CA SER A 797 21.34 12.67 -2.74
C SER A 797 20.80 13.99 -3.31
N SER A 798 19.66 14.47 -2.81
CA SER A 798 19.08 15.80 -3.12
C SER A 798 19.56 16.95 -2.22
N GLN A 799 20.46 16.68 -1.26
CA GLN A 799 21.08 17.65 -0.36
C GLN A 799 22.61 17.73 -0.54
N HIS A 800 23.16 16.95 -1.48
CA HIS A 800 24.57 16.93 -1.81
C HIS A 800 24.86 17.88 -2.98
N ASN A 801 25.87 18.75 -2.81
CA ASN A 801 26.23 19.83 -3.72
C ASN A 801 27.52 19.54 -4.49
N LEU A 802 28.67 19.50 -3.81
CA LEU A 802 29.98 19.20 -4.42
C LEU A 802 30.66 18.04 -3.70
N ALA A 803 31.35 17.14 -4.43
CA ALA A 803 32.28 16.21 -3.80
C ALA A 803 33.34 16.95 -2.96
N SER A 804 33.85 18.07 -3.46
CA SER A 804 34.90 18.90 -2.81
C SER A 804 34.56 19.38 -1.40
N ASP A 805 33.26 19.46 -1.05
CA ASP A 805 32.80 19.85 0.29
C ASP A 805 33.26 18.85 1.38
N HIS A 806 33.71 17.67 0.96
CA HIS A 806 34.13 16.54 1.80
C HIS A 806 35.58 16.10 1.55
N LEU A 807 36.46 17.00 1.07
CA LEU A 807 37.90 16.72 0.96
C LEU A 807 38.49 16.22 2.28
N GLY A 808 39.27 15.14 2.22
CA GLY A 808 39.88 14.49 3.39
C GLY A 808 38.92 13.66 4.26
N LYS A 809 37.62 13.63 3.97
CA LYS A 809 36.62 12.79 4.65
C LYS A 809 36.51 11.41 4.00
N ARG A 810 36.10 10.39 4.76
CA ARG A 810 35.68 9.08 4.25
C ARG A 810 34.18 9.11 3.99
N VAL A 811 33.76 8.78 2.77
CA VAL A 811 32.36 8.90 2.35
C VAL A 811 31.76 7.54 2.03
N VAL A 812 30.56 7.27 2.55
CA VAL A 812 29.78 6.08 2.17
C VAL A 812 28.51 6.49 1.43
N VAL A 813 28.32 5.93 0.23
CA VAL A 813 27.14 6.15 -0.62
C VAL A 813 26.21 4.94 -0.49
N ILE A 814 25.06 5.15 0.17
CA ILE A 814 24.01 4.15 0.38
C ILE A 814 23.09 4.13 -0.85
N GLY A 815 23.38 3.25 -1.80
CA GLY A 815 22.64 3.11 -3.05
C GLY A 815 23.54 2.83 -4.25
N ALA A 816 23.09 1.95 -5.14
CA ALA A 816 23.84 1.48 -6.30
C ALA A 816 22.97 1.49 -7.57
N CYS A 817 22.26 2.60 -7.80
CA CYS A 817 21.57 2.96 -9.04
C CYS A 817 22.14 4.32 -9.52
N THR A 818 21.51 5.02 -10.46
CA THR A 818 22.03 6.25 -11.10
C THR A 818 22.70 7.24 -10.15
N SER A 819 21.96 7.88 -9.24
CA SER A 819 22.55 8.85 -8.29
C SER A 819 23.59 8.26 -7.34
N GLY A 820 23.65 6.94 -7.18
CA GLY A 820 24.70 6.28 -6.40
C GLY A 820 26.02 6.21 -7.16
N HIS A 821 25.96 5.91 -8.45
CA HIS A 821 27.14 5.85 -9.34
C HIS A 821 27.66 7.25 -9.66
N ASP A 822 26.78 8.20 -10.00
CA ASP A 822 27.19 9.55 -10.38
C ASP A 822 27.89 10.27 -9.22
N ILE A 823 27.35 10.17 -8.00
CA ILE A 823 27.93 10.75 -6.79
C ILE A 823 29.23 10.03 -6.39
N ALA A 824 29.29 8.69 -6.47
CA ALA A 824 30.52 7.96 -6.16
C ALA A 824 31.64 8.23 -7.18
N SER A 825 31.28 8.48 -8.44
CA SER A 825 32.21 8.95 -9.49
C SER A 825 32.76 10.33 -9.16
N ASP A 826 31.92 11.31 -8.79
CA ASP A 826 32.36 12.66 -8.41
C ASP A 826 33.34 12.64 -7.22
N TYR A 827 33.04 11.87 -6.16
CA TYR A 827 33.98 11.72 -5.03
C TYR A 827 35.33 11.16 -5.45
N TYR A 828 35.35 10.06 -6.21
CA TYR A 828 36.61 9.47 -6.67
C TYR A 828 37.40 10.45 -7.57
N LEU A 829 36.74 11.13 -8.51
CA LEU A 829 37.37 12.10 -9.41
C LEU A 829 37.94 13.33 -8.68
N ASN A 830 37.36 13.70 -7.53
CA ASN A 830 37.88 14.75 -6.64
C ASN A 830 38.88 14.21 -5.58
N GLY A 831 39.34 12.96 -5.71
CA GLY A 831 40.38 12.36 -4.85
C GLY A 831 39.93 11.95 -3.45
N ILE A 832 38.62 11.73 -3.24
CA ILE A 832 38.02 11.41 -1.95
C ILE A 832 37.79 9.90 -1.82
N ASP A 833 38.06 9.34 -0.63
CA ASP A 833 37.89 7.91 -0.36
C ASP A 833 36.40 7.57 -0.21
N VAL A 834 35.87 6.84 -1.20
CA VAL A 834 34.44 6.57 -1.34
C VAL A 834 34.12 5.08 -1.40
N THR A 835 33.15 4.66 -0.60
CA THR A 835 32.60 3.29 -0.60
C THR A 835 31.13 3.30 -0.98
N MET A 836 30.76 2.58 -2.04
CA MET A 836 29.38 2.32 -2.42
C MET A 836 28.83 1.11 -1.66
N TYR A 837 27.64 1.25 -1.08
CA TYR A 837 26.88 0.15 -0.49
C TYR A 837 25.75 -0.32 -1.42
N GLN A 838 25.82 -1.58 -1.84
CA GLN A 838 24.83 -2.22 -2.71
C GLN A 838 24.01 -3.27 -1.95
N ARG A 839 22.80 -2.90 -1.51
CA ARG A 839 21.85 -3.84 -0.88
C ARG A 839 21.29 -4.89 -1.85
N SER A 840 20.96 -4.46 -3.07
CA SER A 840 20.19 -5.22 -4.06
C SER A 840 20.86 -5.16 -5.44
N SER A 841 20.56 -6.10 -6.33
CA SER A 841 21.18 -6.13 -7.66
C SER A 841 20.67 -5.02 -8.59
N THR A 842 21.53 -4.59 -9.51
CA THR A 842 21.28 -3.48 -10.45
C THR A 842 21.36 -3.96 -11.89
N TYR A 843 20.48 -3.49 -12.79
CA TYR A 843 20.68 -3.63 -14.23
C TYR A 843 21.69 -2.57 -14.71
N ILE A 844 22.68 -2.99 -15.49
CA ILE A 844 23.69 -2.10 -16.06
C ILE A 844 23.70 -2.29 -17.58
N MET A 845 23.69 -1.17 -18.30
CA MET A 845 24.09 -1.09 -19.71
C MET A 845 24.92 0.18 -19.89
N SER A 846 25.91 0.18 -20.79
CA SER A 846 26.56 1.43 -21.16
C SER A 846 25.60 2.30 -21.98
N THR A 847 25.69 3.62 -21.80
CA THR A 847 24.98 4.58 -22.67
C THR A 847 25.31 4.32 -24.15
N LYS A 848 26.58 4.04 -24.46
CA LYS A 848 27.05 3.71 -25.82
C LYS A 848 26.30 2.51 -26.43
N ALA A 849 26.25 1.36 -25.76
CA ALA A 849 25.59 0.17 -26.29
C ALA A 849 24.05 0.27 -26.21
N GLY A 850 23.52 0.81 -25.11
CA GLY A 850 22.09 0.95 -24.87
C GLY A 850 21.40 1.86 -25.89
N TRP A 851 21.90 3.08 -26.11
CA TRP A 851 21.31 4.01 -27.08
C TRP A 851 21.46 3.52 -28.53
N GLU A 852 22.59 2.87 -28.86
CA GLU A 852 22.81 2.26 -30.19
C GLU A 852 21.76 1.17 -30.51
N VAL A 853 21.47 0.27 -29.56
CA VAL A 853 20.53 -0.85 -29.78
C VAL A 853 19.06 -0.42 -29.67
N LEU A 854 18.71 0.43 -28.70
CA LEU A 854 17.32 0.75 -28.39
C LEU A 854 16.73 1.88 -29.25
N PHE A 855 17.53 2.90 -29.59
CA PHE A 855 16.99 4.20 -30.02
C PHE A 855 17.69 4.86 -31.22
N SER A 856 18.79 4.31 -31.73
CA SER A 856 19.56 4.86 -32.87
C SER A 856 18.71 5.19 -34.11
N ASN A 857 17.69 4.38 -34.42
CA ASN A 857 16.80 4.58 -35.57
C ASN A 857 15.68 5.63 -35.34
N LEU A 858 15.54 6.18 -34.12
CA LEU A 858 14.47 7.10 -33.74
C LEU A 858 14.99 8.43 -33.20
N TYR A 859 16.05 8.42 -32.39
CA TYR A 859 16.55 9.58 -31.64
C TYR A 859 18.06 9.73 -31.80
N SER A 860 18.49 10.07 -33.02
CA SER A 860 19.88 10.34 -33.37
C SER A 860 19.98 11.45 -34.42
N GLU A 861 21.20 11.91 -34.70
CA GLU A 861 21.47 12.94 -35.71
C GLU A 861 21.00 12.49 -37.11
N GLY A 862 20.02 13.20 -37.67
CA GLY A 862 19.41 12.85 -38.97
C GLY A 862 18.35 11.74 -38.93
N ALA A 863 17.85 11.36 -37.74
CA ALA A 863 16.73 10.44 -37.60
C ALA A 863 15.36 11.08 -37.97
N LEU A 864 14.26 10.40 -37.64
CA LEU A 864 12.91 10.95 -37.81
C LEU A 864 12.72 12.24 -36.99
N PRO A 865 11.86 13.19 -37.42
CA PRO A 865 11.44 14.31 -36.59
C PRO A 865 10.94 13.83 -35.22
N THR A 866 11.32 14.54 -34.14
CA THR A 866 11.12 14.04 -32.77
C THR A 866 9.66 13.73 -32.43
N ASP A 867 8.70 14.51 -32.95
CA ASP A 867 7.27 14.26 -32.74
C ASP A 867 6.77 12.99 -33.45
N LEU A 868 7.40 12.60 -34.57
CA LEU A 868 7.14 11.33 -35.24
C LEU A 868 7.87 10.18 -34.54
N ALA A 869 9.11 10.39 -34.08
CA ALA A 869 9.85 9.43 -33.28
C ALA A 869 9.08 9.05 -32.00
N ASP A 870 8.49 10.04 -31.31
CA ASP A 870 7.65 9.82 -30.12
C ASP A 870 6.39 9.01 -30.43
N ARG A 871 5.67 9.30 -31.52
CA ARG A 871 4.52 8.48 -31.95
C ARG A 871 4.95 7.04 -32.25
N VAL A 872 6.06 6.83 -32.96
CA VAL A 872 6.58 5.50 -33.27
C VAL A 872 6.98 4.75 -32.00
N ASN A 873 7.64 5.41 -31.05
CA ASN A 873 8.02 4.86 -29.74
C ASN A 873 6.77 4.49 -28.90
N ALA A 874 5.83 5.42 -28.73
CA ALA A 874 4.58 5.23 -27.99
C ALA A 874 3.67 4.16 -28.63
N SER A 875 3.75 3.95 -29.95
CA SER A 875 2.99 2.91 -30.65
C SER A 875 3.42 1.46 -30.36
N PHE A 876 4.41 1.23 -29.49
CA PHE A 876 4.73 -0.10 -28.97
C PHE A 876 4.05 -0.34 -27.61
N PRO A 877 3.09 -1.29 -27.50
CA PRO A 877 2.51 -1.68 -26.22
C PRO A 877 3.55 -2.38 -25.34
N LEU A 878 3.57 -2.10 -24.03
CA LEU A 878 4.60 -2.69 -23.15
C LEU A 878 4.48 -4.21 -23.05
N GLY A 879 3.26 -4.76 -23.07
CA GLY A 879 3.04 -6.21 -23.16
C GLY A 879 3.65 -6.85 -24.41
N PHE A 880 3.56 -6.18 -25.57
CA PHE A 880 4.25 -6.63 -26.79
C PHE A 880 5.78 -6.55 -26.63
N MET A 881 6.30 -5.48 -26.02
CA MET A 881 7.75 -5.34 -25.76
C MET A 881 8.29 -6.46 -24.85
N MET A 882 7.49 -6.91 -23.87
CA MET A 882 7.84 -8.03 -22.97
C MET A 882 7.88 -9.40 -23.64
N ASN A 883 7.26 -9.58 -24.81
CA ASN A 883 7.13 -10.87 -25.50
C ASN A 883 8.34 -11.19 -26.40
N GLY A 884 9.54 -11.10 -25.82
CA GLY A 884 10.80 -11.43 -26.49
C GLY A 884 11.46 -10.28 -27.25
N PHE A 885 10.79 -9.14 -27.43
CA PHE A 885 11.36 -8.00 -28.16
C PHE A 885 12.43 -7.26 -27.33
N ALA A 886 12.10 -6.94 -26.07
CA ALA A 886 13.03 -6.30 -25.15
C ALA A 886 14.13 -7.26 -24.65
N GLN A 887 13.87 -8.57 -24.61
CA GLN A 887 14.88 -9.58 -24.29
C GLN A 887 15.97 -9.63 -25.37
N ARG A 888 15.61 -9.68 -26.67
CA ARG A 888 16.58 -9.62 -27.78
C ARG A 888 17.45 -8.36 -27.72
N ALA A 889 16.86 -7.21 -27.41
CA ALA A 889 17.62 -5.97 -27.21
C ALA A 889 18.57 -6.07 -26.01
N THR A 890 18.09 -6.60 -24.88
CA THR A 890 18.87 -6.76 -23.64
C THR A 890 20.06 -7.71 -23.83
N GLU A 891 19.89 -8.79 -24.59
CA GLU A 891 20.96 -9.73 -24.95
C GLU A 891 21.99 -9.08 -25.89
N ALA A 892 21.55 -8.34 -26.91
CA ALA A 892 22.44 -7.63 -27.83
C ALA A 892 23.26 -6.52 -27.13
N ILE A 893 22.66 -5.82 -26.16
CA ILE A 893 23.35 -4.86 -25.28
C ILE A 893 24.34 -5.59 -24.38
N ALA A 894 23.94 -6.68 -23.74
CA ALA A 894 24.80 -7.43 -22.82
C ALA A 894 26.02 -8.07 -23.49
N GLU A 895 25.95 -8.41 -24.78
CA GLU A 895 27.10 -8.89 -25.56
C GLU A 895 28.01 -7.73 -26.03
N LYS A 896 27.47 -6.53 -26.27
CA LYS A 896 28.26 -5.31 -26.50
C LYS A 896 29.00 -4.84 -25.23
N ASP A 897 28.34 -4.93 -24.07
CA ASP A 897 28.87 -4.52 -22.76
C ASP A 897 29.61 -5.65 -22.01
N LYS A 898 29.86 -6.78 -22.68
CA LYS A 898 30.37 -8.04 -22.08
C LYS A 898 31.56 -7.82 -21.13
N GLU A 899 32.54 -7.03 -21.55
CA GLU A 899 33.75 -6.74 -20.77
C GLU A 899 33.46 -6.00 -19.46
N ILE A 900 32.56 -5.01 -19.50
CA ILE A 900 32.13 -4.23 -18.33
C ILE A 900 31.33 -5.14 -17.38
N LEU A 901 30.38 -5.92 -17.92
CA LEU A 901 29.54 -6.80 -17.11
C LEU A 901 30.35 -7.92 -16.45
N ASP A 902 31.32 -8.51 -17.16
CA ASP A 902 32.23 -9.51 -16.57
C ASP A 902 33.25 -8.90 -15.61
N GLY A 903 33.70 -7.67 -15.82
CA GLY A 903 34.49 -6.91 -14.85
C GLY A 903 33.72 -6.69 -13.54
N LEU A 904 32.48 -6.21 -13.63
CA LEU A 904 31.61 -6.00 -12.47
C LEU A 904 31.32 -7.31 -11.72
N ARG A 905 31.05 -8.41 -12.44
CA ARG A 905 30.92 -9.76 -11.85
C ARG A 905 32.18 -10.18 -11.09
N LYS A 906 33.37 -10.03 -11.69
CA LYS A 906 34.67 -10.35 -11.05
C LYS A 906 34.94 -9.51 -9.81
N ARG A 907 34.46 -8.25 -9.77
CA ARG A 907 34.54 -7.38 -8.59
C ARG A 907 33.56 -7.76 -7.47
N GLY A 908 32.57 -8.61 -7.76
CA GLY A 908 31.51 -9.02 -6.84
C GLY A 908 30.25 -8.15 -6.89
N PHE A 909 30.12 -7.25 -7.87
CA PHE A 909 28.95 -6.39 -8.02
C PHE A 909 27.73 -7.19 -8.50
N LYS A 910 26.59 -7.02 -7.82
CA LYS A 910 25.38 -7.80 -8.07
C LYS A 910 24.61 -7.24 -9.27
N LEU A 911 24.69 -7.92 -10.41
CA LEU A 911 23.93 -7.59 -11.61
C LEU A 911 22.54 -8.26 -11.63
N ASN A 912 21.61 -7.69 -12.41
CA ASN A 912 20.39 -8.36 -12.85
C ASN A 912 20.15 -8.09 -14.37
N THR A 913 19.16 -8.74 -14.97
CA THR A 913 18.81 -8.64 -16.41
C THR A 913 17.52 -7.86 -16.69
N GLY A 914 17.08 -7.03 -15.74
CA GLY A 914 15.76 -6.41 -15.76
C GLY A 914 14.63 -7.37 -15.37
N ILE A 915 13.40 -6.90 -15.41
CA ILE A 915 12.21 -7.72 -15.13
C ILE A 915 12.04 -8.73 -16.26
N ASN A 916 12.04 -10.03 -15.96
CA ASN A 916 11.89 -11.10 -16.96
C ASN A 916 12.87 -11.01 -18.16
N GLY A 917 14.09 -10.51 -17.93
CA GLY A 917 15.13 -10.37 -18.96
C GLY A 917 14.99 -9.15 -19.90
N THR A 918 14.08 -8.22 -19.61
CA THR A 918 13.76 -7.05 -20.47
C THR A 918 14.63 -5.81 -20.25
N GLY A 919 15.66 -5.91 -19.41
CA GLY A 919 16.65 -4.85 -19.20
C GLY A 919 16.09 -3.55 -18.60
N PHE A 920 16.57 -2.42 -19.12
CA PHE A 920 16.30 -1.07 -18.62
C PHE A 920 14.81 -0.68 -18.66
N GLY A 921 14.15 -0.84 -19.81
CA GLY A 921 12.82 -0.23 -20.06
C GLY A 921 11.78 -0.60 -19.01
N MET A 922 11.58 -1.90 -18.76
CA MET A 922 10.58 -2.34 -17.78
C MET A 922 10.91 -1.93 -16.34
N LEU A 923 12.19 -1.76 -15.99
CA LEU A 923 12.58 -1.23 -14.67
C LEU A 923 12.23 0.26 -14.55
N ALA A 924 12.43 1.04 -15.61
CA ALA A 924 12.00 2.44 -15.68
C ALA A 924 10.47 2.55 -15.53
N TRP A 925 9.69 1.91 -16.41
CA TRP A 925 8.22 2.04 -16.41
C TRP A 925 7.54 1.42 -15.18
N SER A 926 8.10 0.34 -14.62
CA SER A 926 7.48 -0.34 -13.45
C SER A 926 7.90 0.24 -12.10
N LYS A 927 9.09 0.84 -11.97
CA LYS A 927 9.70 1.17 -10.67
C LYS A 927 10.55 2.45 -10.65
N ALA A 928 10.83 3.08 -11.79
CA ALA A 928 11.76 4.22 -11.95
C ALA A 928 13.12 4.03 -11.22
N SER A 929 13.58 2.78 -11.07
CA SER A 929 14.72 2.42 -10.22
C SER A 929 15.22 1.00 -10.48
N GLY A 930 16.37 0.63 -9.91
CA GLY A 930 16.97 -0.71 -10.05
C GLY A 930 17.91 -0.86 -11.25
N TYR A 931 18.20 0.24 -11.96
CA TYR A 931 19.13 0.31 -13.09
C TYR A 931 20.14 1.44 -12.91
N TYR A 932 21.18 1.44 -13.75
CA TYR A 932 22.07 2.57 -14.02
C TYR A 932 22.53 2.49 -15.50
N LEU A 933 22.66 3.65 -16.14
CA LEU A 933 23.13 3.78 -17.52
C LEU A 933 24.59 4.25 -17.46
N ASP A 934 25.54 3.41 -17.83
CA ASP A 934 26.95 3.69 -17.56
C ASP A 934 27.53 4.76 -18.47
N VAL A 935 28.18 5.74 -17.82
CA VAL A 935 29.00 6.80 -18.41
C VAL A 935 30.45 6.74 -17.92
N GLY A 936 30.89 5.58 -17.39
CA GLY A 936 32.27 5.30 -16.96
C GLY A 936 32.44 4.96 -15.46
N ALA A 937 31.43 5.19 -14.61
CA ALA A 937 31.53 4.90 -13.17
C ALA A 937 31.69 3.39 -12.89
N SER A 938 31.13 2.53 -13.75
CA SER A 938 31.29 1.08 -13.67
C SER A 938 32.75 0.66 -13.79
N GLN A 939 33.54 1.31 -14.66
CA GLN A 939 34.97 1.03 -14.77
C GLN A 939 35.72 1.40 -13.49
N MET A 940 35.30 2.46 -12.79
CA MET A 940 35.89 2.84 -11.49
C MET A 940 35.59 1.81 -10.40
N ILE A 941 34.44 1.14 -10.46
CA ILE A 941 34.12 -0.01 -9.58
C ILE A 941 35.01 -1.22 -9.94
N ILE A 942 35.12 -1.55 -11.24
CA ILE A 942 35.96 -2.66 -11.75
C ILE A 942 37.41 -2.50 -11.31
N ASP A 943 37.98 -1.31 -11.49
CA ASP A 943 39.34 -0.94 -11.10
C ASP A 943 39.54 -0.91 -9.57
N GLY A 944 38.46 -1.00 -8.78
CA GLY A 944 38.47 -0.89 -7.33
C GLY A 944 38.69 0.54 -6.79
N LYS A 945 38.64 1.54 -7.67
CA LYS A 945 38.74 2.99 -7.37
C LYS A 945 37.56 3.47 -6.52
N ILE A 946 36.36 3.00 -6.85
CA ILE A 946 35.19 3.05 -5.97
C ILE A 946 35.16 1.74 -5.19
N LYS A 947 35.20 1.81 -3.84
CA LYS A 947 35.10 0.63 -2.97
C LYS A 947 33.66 0.12 -2.94
N LEU A 948 33.46 -1.17 -2.66
CA LEU A 948 32.15 -1.83 -2.69
C LEU A 948 31.92 -2.67 -1.42
N LYS A 949 30.78 -2.49 -0.75
CA LYS A 949 30.24 -3.39 0.30
C LYS A 949 28.86 -3.87 -0.14
N ASN A 950 28.64 -5.18 -0.19
CA ASN A 950 27.37 -5.77 -0.63
C ASN A 950 27.10 -7.21 -0.13
N ASP A 951 28.06 -7.81 0.56
CA ASP A 951 28.03 -9.10 1.26
C ASP A 951 27.02 -9.13 2.42
N SER A 952 26.87 -8.03 3.15
CA SER A 952 26.11 -7.94 4.41
C SER A 952 25.02 -6.85 4.39
N LEU A 953 24.07 -6.96 5.32
CA LEU A 953 23.01 -5.96 5.53
C LEU A 953 23.46 -4.90 6.54
N LEU A 954 23.23 -3.63 6.23
CA LEU A 954 23.40 -2.54 7.20
C LEU A 954 22.51 -2.79 8.43
N GLN A 955 23.09 -2.61 9.62
CA GLN A 955 22.43 -2.84 10.91
C GLN A 955 22.18 -1.52 11.65
N SER A 956 23.22 -0.69 11.81
CA SER A 956 23.14 0.59 12.52
C SER A 956 24.26 1.54 12.11
N PHE A 957 24.17 2.79 12.54
CA PHE A 957 25.33 3.65 12.66
C PHE A 957 26.16 3.26 13.89
N THR A 958 27.42 3.68 13.93
CA THR A 958 28.28 3.72 15.12
C THR A 958 28.80 5.15 15.31
N GLU A 959 29.57 5.42 16.37
CA GLU A 959 30.14 6.75 16.62
C GLU A 959 31.11 7.21 15.51
N THR A 960 31.68 6.28 14.74
CA THR A 960 32.71 6.55 13.73
C THR A 960 32.37 6.03 12.33
N GLY A 961 31.17 5.47 12.13
CA GLY A 961 30.76 4.95 10.82
C GLY A 961 29.47 4.11 10.82
N LEU A 962 29.51 2.99 10.10
CA LEU A 962 28.37 2.13 9.79
C LEU A 962 28.68 0.67 10.15
N LYS A 963 27.79 0.02 10.90
CA LYS A 963 27.88 -1.39 11.28
C LYS A 963 26.90 -2.26 10.50
N PHE A 964 27.37 -3.45 10.12
CA PHE A 964 26.65 -4.44 9.32
C PHE A 964 26.40 -5.74 10.12
N LYS A 965 25.44 -6.57 9.68
CA LYS A 965 24.98 -7.79 10.37
C LYS A 965 25.97 -8.96 10.43
N ASP A 966 27.14 -8.79 9.83
CA ASP A 966 28.31 -9.68 9.87
C ASP A 966 29.35 -9.19 10.89
N ASP A 967 28.94 -8.29 11.80
CA ASP A 967 29.76 -7.53 12.75
C ASP A 967 30.88 -6.69 12.12
N SER A 968 30.91 -6.56 10.78
CA SER A 968 31.84 -5.68 10.08
C SER A 968 31.43 -4.21 10.20
N GLU A 969 32.42 -3.31 10.21
CA GLU A 969 32.20 -1.86 10.25
C GLU A 969 32.95 -1.15 9.13
N ILE A 970 32.36 -0.07 8.61
CA ILE A 970 32.98 0.85 7.65
C ILE A 970 33.02 2.23 8.30
N PRO A 971 34.20 2.79 8.60
CA PRO A 971 34.34 4.15 9.09
C PRO A 971 33.84 5.17 8.06
N ALA A 972 33.01 6.12 8.49
CA ALA A 972 32.36 7.09 7.60
C ALA A 972 32.18 8.44 8.30
N ASP A 973 32.74 9.49 7.73
CA ASP A 973 32.60 10.87 8.21
C ASP A 973 31.42 11.60 7.53
N VAL A 974 31.00 11.09 6.36
CA VAL A 974 29.80 11.50 5.61
C VAL A 974 29.07 10.27 5.09
N VAL A 975 27.74 10.26 5.21
CA VAL A 975 26.88 9.20 4.67
C VAL A 975 25.85 9.82 3.72
N ILE A 976 25.93 9.45 2.44
CA ILE A 976 25.03 9.93 1.39
C ILE A 976 23.98 8.86 1.09
N PHE A 977 22.72 9.15 1.34
CA PHE A 977 21.59 8.30 0.94
C PHE A 977 21.23 8.57 -0.52
N ALA A 978 21.70 7.69 -1.41
CA ALA A 978 21.31 7.62 -2.83
C ALA A 978 20.16 6.61 -3.03
N THR A 979 19.19 6.63 -2.11
CA THR A 979 18.12 5.63 -1.98
C THR A 979 16.94 5.82 -2.93
N GLY A 980 16.96 6.86 -3.76
CA GLY A 980 15.84 7.26 -4.62
C GLY A 980 14.79 8.08 -3.86
N PHE A 981 13.75 8.51 -4.59
CA PHE A 981 12.63 9.26 -4.04
C PHE A 981 11.47 8.30 -3.71
N GLY A 982 10.71 8.61 -2.65
CA GLY A 982 9.60 7.79 -2.20
C GLY A 982 8.36 7.84 -3.11
N ASP A 983 7.27 7.22 -2.66
CA ASP A 983 5.97 7.34 -3.35
C ASP A 983 5.56 8.82 -3.47
N ALA A 984 5.26 9.29 -4.69
CA ALA A 984 4.85 10.67 -4.94
C ALA A 984 3.56 11.05 -4.19
N ARG A 985 2.73 10.07 -3.81
CA ARG A 985 1.57 10.27 -2.94
C ARG A 985 1.94 10.76 -1.54
N ASN A 986 3.21 10.69 -1.14
CA ASN A 986 3.70 11.34 0.08
C ASN A 986 3.69 12.88 -0.04
N LEU A 987 3.89 13.44 -1.23
CA LEU A 987 3.77 14.88 -1.47
C LEU A 987 2.29 15.30 -1.50
N ILE A 988 1.44 14.51 -2.17
CA ILE A 988 -0.02 14.72 -2.17
C ILE A 988 -0.58 14.60 -0.75
N ARG A 989 -0.06 13.69 0.08
CA ARG A 989 -0.44 13.55 1.50
C ARG A 989 -0.13 14.79 2.32
N LYS A 990 0.96 15.49 2.00
CA LYS A 990 1.31 16.75 2.63
C LYS A 990 0.36 17.86 2.16
N ILE A 991 0.23 18.05 0.85
CA ILE A 991 -0.49 19.19 0.26
C ILE A 991 -2.02 19.04 0.34
N CYS A 992 -2.55 17.82 0.23
CA CYS A 992 -3.99 17.55 0.08
C CYS A 992 -4.54 16.58 1.14
N GLY A 993 -3.74 16.23 2.16
CA GLY A 993 -4.12 15.30 3.22
C GLY A 993 -4.11 13.80 2.86
N ASP A 994 -4.23 12.96 3.88
CA ASP A 994 -4.20 11.49 3.77
C ASP A 994 -5.35 10.93 2.89
N ASP A 995 -6.52 11.55 2.97
CA ASP A 995 -7.74 11.11 2.29
C ASP A 995 -7.63 11.19 0.76
N VAL A 996 -7.09 12.30 0.26
CA VAL A 996 -6.81 12.50 -1.17
C VAL A 996 -5.70 11.55 -1.59
N ALA A 997 -4.58 11.53 -0.87
CA ALA A 997 -3.42 10.72 -1.20
C ALA A 997 -3.66 9.20 -1.19
N THR A 998 -4.63 8.72 -0.40
CA THR A 998 -5.01 7.29 -0.34
C THR A 998 -5.92 6.90 -1.50
N LYS A 999 -6.77 7.82 -1.97
CA LYS A 999 -7.62 7.65 -3.17
C LYS A 999 -6.80 7.78 -4.46
N CYS A 1000 -5.69 8.52 -4.45
CA CYS A 1000 -4.76 8.63 -5.58
C CYS A 1000 -4.11 7.28 -5.96
N SER A 1001 -4.17 6.97 -7.26
CA SER A 1001 -3.43 5.85 -7.86
C SER A 1001 -1.90 6.05 -7.73
N PRO A 1002 -1.11 4.97 -7.57
CA PRO A 1002 0.35 5.05 -7.65
C PRO A 1002 0.82 5.53 -9.02
N VAL A 1003 1.87 6.37 -9.08
CA VAL A 1003 2.43 6.87 -10.35
C VAL A 1003 2.98 5.74 -11.20
N TRP A 1004 3.80 4.88 -10.57
CA TRP A 1004 4.57 3.82 -11.20
C TRP A 1004 3.96 2.43 -10.99
N GLY A 1005 4.45 1.48 -11.77
CA GLY A 1005 3.86 0.15 -11.88
C GLY A 1005 2.81 0.11 -12.99
N LEU A 1006 2.47 -1.10 -13.42
CA LEU A 1006 1.61 -1.32 -14.57
C LEU A 1006 0.20 -1.79 -14.19
N THR A 1007 -0.76 -1.55 -15.06
CA THR A 1007 -2.08 -2.19 -15.09
C THR A 1007 -1.97 -3.59 -15.72
N ASP A 1008 -3.04 -4.38 -15.62
CA ASP A 1008 -3.13 -5.70 -16.25
C ASP A 1008 -3.17 -5.63 -17.79
N GLU A 1009 -3.38 -4.42 -18.35
CA GLU A 1009 -3.25 -4.11 -19.78
C GLU A 1009 -1.82 -3.72 -20.18
N GLY A 1010 -0.89 -3.60 -19.22
CA GLY A 1010 0.49 -3.18 -19.45
C GLY A 1010 0.69 -1.67 -19.56
N GLU A 1011 -0.29 -0.87 -19.17
CA GLU A 1011 -0.19 0.60 -19.15
C GLU A 1011 0.39 1.11 -17.82
N ILE A 1012 1.12 2.23 -17.83
CA ILE A 1012 1.60 2.88 -16.60
C ILE A 1012 0.40 3.39 -15.80
N ARG A 1013 0.41 3.20 -14.46
CA ARG A 1013 -0.75 3.47 -13.60
C ARG A 1013 -1.16 4.94 -13.49
N GLY A 1014 -0.23 5.83 -13.16
CA GLY A 1014 -0.56 7.22 -12.81
C GLY A 1014 0.19 8.30 -13.59
N SER A 1015 1.41 8.05 -14.09
CA SER A 1015 2.15 9.05 -14.88
C SER A 1015 1.33 9.53 -16.09
N TRP A 1016 1.10 10.84 -16.17
CA TRP A 1016 0.26 11.54 -17.15
C TRP A 1016 -1.20 11.07 -17.27
N LYS A 1017 -1.67 10.27 -16.30
CA LYS A 1017 -3.05 9.79 -16.19
C LYS A 1017 -3.81 10.53 -15.09
N ASP A 1018 -5.14 10.39 -15.13
CA ASP A 1018 -6.05 10.79 -14.07
C ASP A 1018 -5.67 10.07 -12.76
N MET A 1019 -5.60 10.78 -11.64
CA MET A 1019 -5.22 10.15 -10.36
C MET A 1019 -6.29 9.21 -9.79
N GLY A 1020 -7.51 9.21 -10.32
CA GLY A 1020 -8.71 8.68 -9.67
C GLY A 1020 -9.49 9.76 -8.89
N ILE A 1021 -9.14 11.03 -9.09
CA ILE A 1021 -9.79 12.19 -8.48
C ILE A 1021 -10.05 13.21 -9.60
N PRO A 1022 -11.31 13.51 -9.95
CA PRO A 1022 -11.64 14.39 -11.07
C PRO A 1022 -11.02 15.79 -10.91
N GLY A 1023 -10.15 16.15 -11.87
CA GLY A 1023 -9.40 17.41 -11.86
C GLY A 1023 -7.94 17.31 -11.39
N LEU A 1024 -7.40 16.10 -11.18
CA LEU A 1024 -6.05 15.90 -10.65
C LEU A 1024 -5.24 14.86 -11.46
N TRP A 1025 -4.00 15.21 -11.82
CA TRP A 1025 -3.12 14.44 -12.72
C TRP A 1025 -1.64 14.50 -12.29
N TYR A 1026 -0.85 13.47 -12.60
CA TYR A 1026 0.61 13.51 -12.43
C TYR A 1026 1.32 13.96 -13.71
N ALA A 1027 1.96 15.12 -13.74
CA ALA A 1027 2.90 15.51 -14.80
C ALA A 1027 4.33 15.10 -14.40
N MET A 1028 4.73 13.84 -14.66
CA MET A 1028 5.99 13.28 -14.15
C MET A 1028 6.58 12.16 -15.02
N GLY A 1029 7.71 12.44 -15.66
CA GLY A 1029 8.49 11.51 -16.48
C GLY A 1029 9.92 12.01 -16.74
N ASN A 1030 10.51 11.55 -17.85
CA ASN A 1030 11.68 12.18 -18.47
C ASN A 1030 11.23 13.11 -19.62
N LEU A 1031 12.15 13.91 -20.17
CA LEU A 1031 11.86 14.94 -21.18
C LEU A 1031 11.07 14.38 -22.40
N ALA A 1032 11.37 13.16 -22.86
CA ALA A 1032 10.59 12.53 -23.94
C ALA A 1032 9.16 12.15 -23.55
N MET A 1033 8.98 11.54 -22.38
CA MET A 1033 7.66 11.16 -21.86
C MET A 1033 6.80 12.40 -21.59
N ASP A 1034 7.41 13.45 -21.04
CA ASP A 1034 6.77 14.72 -20.73
C ASP A 1034 6.40 15.48 -22.03
N ARG A 1035 7.28 15.53 -23.03
CA ARG A 1035 7.01 16.18 -24.34
C ARG A 1035 5.83 15.56 -25.08
N PHE A 1036 5.72 14.24 -25.01
CA PHE A 1036 4.65 13.48 -25.65
C PHE A 1036 3.34 13.60 -24.88
N HIS A 1037 3.34 13.35 -23.56
CA HIS A 1037 2.10 13.29 -22.78
C HIS A 1037 1.57 14.63 -22.28
N SER A 1038 2.40 15.69 -22.22
CA SER A 1038 1.92 17.06 -22.00
C SER A 1038 0.86 17.48 -23.03
N LYS A 1039 0.96 17.02 -24.28
CA LYS A 1039 -0.09 17.25 -25.30
C LYS A 1039 -1.40 16.57 -24.91
N HIS A 1040 -1.34 15.30 -24.54
CA HIS A 1040 -2.50 14.51 -24.15
C HIS A 1040 -3.22 15.06 -22.92
N LEU A 1041 -2.50 15.59 -21.92
CA LEU A 1041 -3.11 16.25 -20.77
C LEU A 1041 -3.73 17.61 -21.16
N ALA A 1042 -3.04 18.43 -21.96
CA ALA A 1042 -3.58 19.71 -22.41
C ALA A 1042 -4.86 19.55 -23.25
N LEU A 1043 -4.91 18.57 -24.16
CA LEU A 1043 -6.10 18.25 -24.95
C LEU A 1043 -7.27 17.76 -24.06
N GLN A 1044 -7.02 17.03 -22.97
CA GLN A 1044 -8.07 16.68 -22.01
C GLN A 1044 -8.61 17.92 -21.29
N ILE A 1045 -7.73 18.78 -20.77
CA ILE A 1045 -8.12 19.99 -20.04
C ILE A 1045 -8.89 20.94 -20.97
N LYS A 1046 -8.42 21.17 -22.20
CA LYS A 1046 -9.15 22.01 -23.18
C LYS A 1046 -10.50 21.40 -23.57
N ALA A 1047 -10.59 20.07 -23.72
CA ALA A 1047 -11.87 19.41 -23.95
C ALA A 1047 -12.84 19.51 -22.76
N MET A 1048 -12.34 19.58 -21.52
CA MET A 1048 -13.17 19.81 -20.34
C MET A 1048 -13.68 21.26 -20.26
N GLU A 1049 -12.79 22.24 -20.49
CA GLU A 1049 -13.13 23.67 -20.57
C GLU A 1049 -14.22 23.92 -21.63
N GLU A 1050 -14.06 23.35 -22.83
CA GLU A 1050 -14.97 23.49 -23.97
C GLU A 1050 -16.12 22.46 -23.97
N LYS A 1051 -16.29 21.69 -22.88
CA LYS A 1051 -17.37 20.69 -22.69
C LYS A 1051 -17.49 19.63 -23.80
N LYS A 1052 -16.38 19.35 -24.50
CA LYS A 1052 -16.22 18.27 -25.50
C LYS A 1052 -15.65 16.97 -24.93
N PHE A 1053 -15.20 16.97 -23.66
CA PHE A 1053 -14.65 15.79 -23.01
C PHE A 1053 -15.74 14.72 -22.79
N GLY A 1054 -15.55 13.55 -23.40
CA GLY A 1054 -16.47 12.42 -23.29
C GLY A 1054 -16.19 11.52 -22.08
N PRO A 1055 -17.07 10.56 -21.77
CA PRO A 1055 -16.84 9.62 -20.68
C PRO A 1055 -15.57 8.77 -20.94
N ARG A 1056 -14.65 8.77 -19.96
CA ARG A 1056 -13.50 7.86 -19.90
C ARG A 1056 -13.99 6.41 -19.98
N TYR A 1057 -13.28 5.58 -20.72
CA TYR A 1057 -13.61 4.16 -20.85
C TYR A 1057 -13.12 3.35 -19.64
N SER A 1058 -14.03 3.10 -18.71
CA SER A 1058 -13.91 2.02 -17.72
C SER A 1058 -14.40 0.71 -18.32
N ARG A 1059 -13.85 -0.43 -17.86
CA ARG A 1059 -14.56 -1.70 -18.01
C ARG A 1059 -15.77 -1.64 -17.09
N VAL A 1060 -16.96 -1.82 -17.65
CA VAL A 1060 -18.12 -2.28 -16.87
C VAL A 1060 -17.80 -3.71 -16.42
N GLY A 1061 -18.11 -4.05 -15.17
CA GLY A 1061 -17.85 -5.37 -14.57
C GLY A 1061 -18.80 -6.44 -15.08
#